data_AF-A0A8C5N486-F1
#
_entry.id   AF-A0A8C5N486-F1
#
_cell.length_a   1.000
_cell.length_b   1.000
_cell.length_c   1.000
_cell.angle_alpha   90.00
_cell.angle_beta   90.00
_cell.angle_gamma   90.00
#
_symmetry.space_group_name_H-M   'P 1'
#
loop_
_entity.id
_entity.type
_entity.pdbx_description
1 polymer ?
#
loop_
_entity_poly.entity_id
_entity_poly.type
_entity_poly.pdbx_seq_one_letter_code
_entity_poly.pdbx_strand_id
1 'polypeptide(L)'
;MAGQGLSTPLPVPLLLLALVLVGALPDALGSSYLPGYRLRSRLQRDRHVRNIRPNIILILTDDQDMEMGSMQAMNKTRQILEKGGTLFSNAFSTTPMCCPSRSSILTGKYVHNHHTYTNNENCSSPSWQAHHEPHTFAVHLNNSGYRTAFFGKYLNEYNGSYIPPGWKEWVALVKNSRFYNYTLSRNGVREKHSSDYAKDYLTDLITNDSCNYFRMSKKMYPHRPVMMVLSHVAPHGPEDSAPQYSAMFLNASQHITPSYNYAPNPDKHWIMRYTGPMKPVHMQFTNMLQRRRMQTLLSVDDSVEKVYNMLVETGELDNTFIIYTSDHGYHIGQFGLVKGKSMPYEFDIRVPFFVRGPNVEQGAINTHIVLNIDLAPTLLDMAGVDIPAEMDGKSILKLLDTEKPVNRFQLNRKGKTWRDSFLVERGKPPHSRSDGKEVAQEENFLPKYQRVKDLCQKAEYQTSCQQPGQKWQCVEEPTGRLRLYKCKGMAGLLAAPRMQALMSSGPAHMSLASNSDECHCEDDGFKTFLLKKKRLLKKTKSSKDVSRKRWARSISFEVDGDLYAVDLEEGYQPMGMKNSSWTGDPGTGGWNEEEEVEEFSGMGVTTRPSTSNTLTHPAGLKVTYRCSILMNDTVKCDGGLYKSLQAWKDHKLHIEHEIETLQTKIKNLREVKGHLKRVRPNECHCPGNLPENKNMFRLKMGRTHSFSKMASKQKAQWLQKEQKRRKKIRKFLKRLQNNDTCSMPGLTCFTHDNHHWQTAPFWTMGPFCACTSANNNTYWCLRTINDTHNFLFCEFATGFLEYFDLNTDPYQLINGVSTLDRNTLNALHQQLMELRSCKGHKQCNPEKGGKERNYFSEYRPVHRRKRPKVKKPSSKSLGQIWEGWVG
;
A
#
# COMPACT_ATOMS: atom_id res chain seq x y z
N MET A 1 52.44 69.79 -25.65
CA MET A 1 51.84 70.22 -24.37
C MET A 1 51.79 68.95 -23.51
N ALA A 2 52.76 68.60 -22.65
CA ALA A 2 53.49 69.33 -21.60
C ALA A 2 52.58 69.72 -20.42
N GLY A 3 52.86 69.44 -19.13
CA GLY A 3 53.93 68.67 -18.44
C GLY A 3 53.36 68.05 -17.13
N GLN A 4 53.92 67.03 -16.45
CA GLN A 4 55.14 67.00 -15.60
C GLN A 4 55.27 68.12 -14.53
N GLY A 5 55.52 67.76 -13.26
CA GLY A 5 55.99 68.66 -12.18
C GLY A 5 55.70 68.19 -10.72
N LEU A 6 56.67 68.30 -9.80
CA LEU A 6 56.59 67.95 -8.35
C LEU A 6 56.81 69.17 -7.43
N SER A 7 56.23 69.17 -6.20
CA SER A 7 56.76 69.65 -4.88
C SER A 7 55.60 69.82 -3.87
N THR A 8 55.51 69.26 -2.63
CA THR A 8 56.35 69.20 -1.39
C THR A 8 56.36 70.51 -0.55
N PRO A 9 56.44 70.51 0.83
CA PRO A 9 56.50 69.39 1.81
C PRO A 9 55.61 69.53 3.12
N LEU A 10 55.55 68.45 3.94
CA LEU A 10 55.60 68.27 5.45
C LEU A 10 55.05 69.33 6.46
N PRO A 11 54.83 69.02 7.79
CA PRO A 11 55.25 67.85 8.59
C PRO A 11 54.16 67.19 9.49
N VAL A 12 54.57 66.27 10.39
CA VAL A 12 53.77 65.58 11.43
C VAL A 12 54.51 65.59 12.78
N PRO A 13 53.82 65.85 13.92
CA PRO A 13 53.97 65.00 15.12
C PRO A 13 52.60 64.48 15.64
N LEU A 14 52.40 63.28 16.21
CA LEU A 14 53.05 62.54 17.32
C LEU A 14 52.51 62.90 18.74
N LEU A 15 51.48 62.16 19.21
CA LEU A 15 51.26 61.57 20.56
C LEU A 15 49.86 60.88 20.53
N LEU A 16 49.59 59.61 20.85
CA LEU A 16 49.96 58.65 21.92
C LEU A 16 49.25 58.83 23.30
N LEU A 17 48.29 57.92 23.53
CA LEU A 17 47.84 57.28 24.79
C LEU A 17 47.84 58.04 26.14
N ALA A 18 46.64 58.39 26.62
CA ALA A 18 46.07 58.10 27.97
C ALA A 18 44.64 58.71 28.01
N LEU A 19 43.55 58.00 28.36
CA LEU A 19 43.10 57.60 29.71
C LEU A 19 43.07 58.80 30.68
N VAL A 20 41.94 59.19 31.30
CA VAL A 20 41.15 58.38 32.25
C VAL A 20 39.68 58.90 32.43
N LEU A 21 38.72 57.97 32.39
CA LEU A 21 37.36 57.90 33.03
C LEU A 21 36.18 58.90 32.76
N VAL A 22 35.02 58.26 32.54
CA VAL A 22 33.63 58.57 33.01
C VAL A 22 32.79 59.67 32.33
N GLY A 23 31.62 59.24 31.82
CA GLY A 23 30.35 59.93 32.11
C GLY A 23 29.29 60.04 31.00
N ALA A 24 28.18 59.31 31.17
CA ALA A 24 26.82 59.59 30.63
C ALA A 24 26.56 59.71 29.10
N LEU A 25 25.66 58.85 28.62
CA LEU A 25 24.76 59.01 27.46
C LEU A 25 23.52 59.86 27.84
N PRO A 26 22.55 60.18 26.94
CA PRO A 26 22.44 59.88 25.51
C PRO A 26 22.15 61.11 24.61
N ASP A 27 22.01 60.90 23.30
CA ASP A 27 21.12 61.71 22.46
C ASP A 27 20.34 60.82 21.47
N ALA A 28 19.26 61.33 20.86
CA ALA A 28 18.20 60.53 20.23
C ALA A 28 18.08 60.69 18.69
N LEU A 29 17.01 60.09 18.13
CA LEU A 29 16.70 59.87 16.69
C LEU A 29 17.39 58.62 16.10
N GLY A 30 16.72 57.77 15.31
CA GLY A 30 15.31 57.77 14.89
C GLY A 30 15.17 57.03 13.55
N SER A 31 14.73 55.78 13.54
CA SER A 31 14.71 54.94 12.33
C SER A 31 13.38 54.25 12.10
N SER A 32 12.97 54.17 10.82
CA SER A 32 11.62 53.83 10.38
C SER A 32 11.35 52.32 10.45
N TYR A 33 10.20 51.93 11.02
CA TYR A 33 9.82 50.53 11.17
C TYR A 33 9.32 49.90 9.85
N LEU A 34 10.09 48.94 9.30
CA LEU A 34 9.61 48.01 8.28
C LEU A 34 9.02 46.74 8.93
N PRO A 35 7.74 46.41 8.71
CA PRO A 35 7.08 45.26 9.33
C PRO A 35 7.42 43.94 8.62
N GLY A 36 8.58 43.35 8.95
CA GLY A 36 9.02 42.07 8.34
C GLY A 36 9.83 41.12 9.23
N TYR A 37 10.46 41.61 10.30
CA TYR A 37 11.35 40.79 11.13
C TYR A 37 10.59 39.82 12.03
N ARG A 38 10.49 38.55 11.61
CA ARG A 38 10.19 37.44 12.51
C ARG A 38 11.19 37.45 13.67
N LEU A 39 10.69 37.30 14.90
CA LEU A 39 11.53 37.25 16.10
C LEU A 39 12.45 36.02 16.05
N ARG A 40 13.73 36.23 15.71
CA ARG A 40 14.73 35.16 15.60
C ARG A 40 14.91 34.45 16.95
N SER A 41 14.95 33.11 16.93
CA SER A 41 15.20 32.27 18.11
C SER A 41 16.54 32.63 18.77
N ARG A 42 16.73 32.25 20.04
CA ARG A 42 17.98 32.53 20.74
C ARG A 42 19.14 31.80 20.04
N LEU A 43 18.87 30.57 19.61
CA LEU A 43 19.72 29.75 18.75
C LEU A 43 20.23 30.49 17.51
N GLN A 44 19.38 31.23 16.79
CA GLN A 44 19.80 32.00 15.61
C GLN A 44 20.60 33.27 15.96
N ARG A 45 20.45 33.82 17.17
CA ARG A 45 21.21 35.00 17.65
C ARG A 45 22.63 34.61 18.07
N ASP A 46 22.77 33.62 18.95
CA ASP A 46 24.08 33.22 19.48
C ASP A 46 24.99 32.63 18.37
N ARG A 47 24.40 31.97 17.36
CA ARG A 47 25.14 31.54 16.14
C ARG A 47 25.67 32.71 15.30
N HIS A 48 24.92 33.81 15.21
CA HIS A 48 25.31 34.98 14.42
C HIS A 48 26.55 35.70 14.99
N VAL A 49 26.83 35.51 16.29
CA VAL A 49 28.03 36.04 16.98
C VAL A 49 29.27 35.19 16.69
N ARG A 50 29.11 33.91 16.30
CA ARG A 50 30.21 32.97 16.02
C ARG A 50 30.41 32.61 14.55
N ASN A 51 29.50 33.01 13.65
CA ASN A 51 29.52 32.73 12.19
C ASN A 51 29.62 31.26 11.74
N ILE A 52 29.70 30.29 12.66
CA ILE A 52 29.75 28.85 12.34
C ILE A 52 28.32 28.31 12.21
N ARG A 53 28.03 27.69 11.05
CA ARG A 53 26.82 26.87 10.86
C ARG A 53 27.09 25.43 11.32
N PRO A 54 26.11 24.76 11.96
CA PRO A 54 26.30 23.41 12.47
C PRO A 54 26.33 22.37 11.34
N ASN A 55 27.02 21.25 11.55
CA ASN A 55 26.83 20.06 10.72
C ASN A 55 25.49 19.39 11.08
N ILE A 56 24.94 18.60 10.16
CA ILE A 56 23.66 17.92 10.37
C ILE A 56 23.74 16.48 9.83
N ILE A 57 23.49 15.50 10.69
CA ILE A 57 23.46 14.07 10.34
C ILE A 57 22.05 13.56 10.60
N LEU A 58 21.43 12.99 9.56
CA LEU A 58 20.16 12.29 9.65
C LEU A 58 20.40 10.78 9.50
N ILE A 59 20.23 10.03 10.59
CA ILE A 59 20.25 8.58 10.60
C ILE A 59 18.79 8.10 10.45
N LEU A 60 18.53 7.34 9.40
CA LEU A 60 17.20 6.90 9.01
C LEU A 60 17.17 5.37 8.86
N THR A 61 16.29 4.70 9.59
CA THR A 61 16.03 3.25 9.43
C THR A 61 14.89 2.99 8.43
N ASP A 62 14.57 1.72 8.19
CA ASP A 62 13.59 1.26 7.22
C ASP A 62 12.70 0.19 7.84
N ASP A 63 11.40 0.46 8.01
CA ASP A 63 10.44 -0.41 8.73
C ASP A 63 10.74 -0.58 10.25
N GLN A 64 11.16 0.45 10.99
CA GLN A 64 11.42 0.34 12.45
C GLN A 64 10.27 0.90 13.30
N ASP A 65 9.65 0.00 14.07
CA ASP A 65 8.65 0.31 15.09
C ASP A 65 9.22 1.01 16.33
N MET A 66 8.34 1.70 17.07
CA MET A 66 8.57 2.06 18.47
C MET A 66 7.92 1.05 19.44
N GLU A 67 6.72 0.55 19.11
CA GLU A 67 5.87 -0.24 20.01
C GLU A 67 6.28 -1.72 20.14
N MET A 68 6.87 -2.33 19.11
CA MET A 68 7.19 -3.78 19.12
C MET A 68 8.55 -4.09 19.75
N GLY A 69 9.16 -3.10 20.42
CA GLY A 69 10.39 -3.25 21.16
C GLY A 69 11.68 -3.15 20.34
N SER A 70 11.64 -2.74 19.06
CA SER A 70 12.84 -2.60 18.22
C SER A 70 13.97 -1.79 18.89
N MET A 71 13.64 -0.72 19.62
CA MET A 71 14.65 0.08 20.34
C MET A 71 15.33 -0.64 21.52
N GLN A 72 14.78 -1.75 22.03
CA GLN A 72 15.42 -2.52 23.12
C GLN A 72 16.71 -3.23 22.67
N ALA A 73 16.88 -3.45 21.36
CA ALA A 73 18.13 -3.98 20.81
C ALA A 73 19.27 -2.95 20.76
N MET A 74 18.95 -1.65 20.79
CA MET A 74 19.85 -0.57 20.38
C MET A 74 20.41 0.22 21.58
N ASN A 75 21.12 -0.49 22.45
CA ASN A 75 21.58 0.05 23.72
C ASN A 75 22.62 1.18 23.57
N LYS A 76 23.50 1.13 22.56
CA LYS A 76 24.49 2.20 22.29
C LYS A 76 23.78 3.47 21.83
N THR A 77 22.85 3.35 20.89
CA THR A 77 22.02 4.43 20.35
C THR A 77 21.24 5.12 21.46
N ARG A 78 20.62 4.35 22.36
CA ARG A 78 19.92 4.90 23.54
C ARG A 78 20.90 5.64 24.46
N GLN A 79 22.08 5.10 24.77
CA GLN A 79 23.06 5.82 25.59
C GLN A 79 23.55 7.12 24.92
N ILE A 80 23.79 7.10 23.61
CA ILE A 80 24.34 8.24 22.85
C ILE A 80 23.30 9.34 22.61
N LEU A 81 22.05 8.99 22.31
CA LEU A 81 21.01 9.92 21.83
C LEU A 81 19.81 10.12 22.77
N GLU A 82 19.42 9.11 23.56
CA GLU A 82 18.33 9.23 24.55
C GLU A 82 18.86 9.87 25.84
N LYS A 83 19.99 9.37 26.37
CA LYS A 83 20.66 9.99 27.53
C LYS A 83 21.48 11.22 27.14
N GLY A 84 22.12 11.21 25.97
CA GLY A 84 22.97 12.29 25.48
C GLY A 84 22.27 13.35 24.63
N GLY A 85 20.93 13.32 24.55
CA GLY A 85 20.11 14.23 23.76
C GLY A 85 18.66 14.25 24.25
N THR A 86 17.73 14.66 23.40
CA THR A 86 16.29 14.71 23.67
C THR A 86 15.55 13.63 22.88
N LEU A 87 14.76 12.81 23.57
CA LEU A 87 13.77 11.90 22.99
C LEU A 87 12.46 12.65 22.73
N PHE A 88 11.87 12.49 21.54
CA PHE A 88 10.47 12.88 21.30
C PHE A 88 9.58 11.63 21.41
N SER A 89 8.76 11.56 22.46
CA SER A 89 7.93 10.37 22.73
C SER A 89 6.73 10.22 21.79
N ASN A 90 6.32 11.32 21.15
CA ASN A 90 5.14 11.41 20.28
C ASN A 90 5.56 11.73 18.83
N ALA A 91 6.37 10.84 18.24
CA ALA A 91 6.87 10.97 16.88
C ALA A 91 6.21 9.97 15.92
N PHE A 92 5.77 10.46 14.75
CA PHE A 92 4.90 9.70 13.85
C PHE A 92 5.25 9.89 12.36
N SER A 93 4.97 8.85 11.58
CA SER A 93 4.92 8.89 10.13
C SER A 93 3.51 9.20 9.65
N THR A 94 3.38 10.20 8.78
CA THR A 94 2.09 10.59 8.17
C THR A 94 1.55 9.55 7.18
N THR A 95 2.34 8.54 6.82
CA THR A 95 1.96 7.46 5.89
C THR A 95 2.80 6.18 6.15
N PRO A 96 2.21 5.06 6.58
CA PRO A 96 2.91 3.81 6.91
C PRO A 96 3.32 3.00 5.66
N MET A 97 4.09 3.62 4.76
CA MET A 97 4.59 3.08 3.49
C MET A 97 5.90 3.77 3.09
N CYS A 98 6.96 3.02 2.78
CA CYS A 98 8.31 3.56 2.62
C CYS A 98 8.44 4.73 1.63
N CYS A 99 8.07 4.54 0.36
CA CYS A 99 8.30 5.57 -0.66
C CYS A 99 7.39 6.80 -0.53
N PRO A 100 6.10 6.66 -0.16
CA PRO A 100 5.29 7.78 0.32
C PRO A 100 5.99 8.54 1.45
N SER A 101 6.35 7.89 2.57
CA SER A 101 6.96 8.56 3.73
C SER A 101 8.29 9.21 3.39
N ARG A 102 9.18 8.52 2.67
CA ARG A 102 10.47 9.08 2.25
C ARG A 102 10.30 10.27 1.30
N SER A 103 9.25 10.30 0.46
CA SER A 103 8.89 11.50 -0.29
C SER A 103 8.48 12.65 0.65
N SER A 104 7.70 12.35 1.71
CA SER A 104 7.28 13.31 2.73
C SER A 104 8.48 13.86 3.53
N ILE A 105 9.45 13.02 3.90
CA ILE A 105 10.71 13.40 4.56
C ILE A 105 11.55 14.33 3.67
N LEU A 106 11.70 13.98 2.38
CA LEU A 106 12.52 14.74 1.43
C LEU A 106 11.93 16.11 1.07
N THR A 107 10.60 16.21 0.98
CA THR A 107 9.88 17.42 0.52
C THR A 107 9.24 18.25 1.62
N GLY A 108 9.06 17.70 2.83
CA GLY A 108 8.30 18.31 3.91
C GLY A 108 6.79 18.39 3.67
N LYS A 109 6.24 17.57 2.77
CA LYS A 109 4.83 17.62 2.32
C LYS A 109 4.05 16.35 2.63
N TYR A 110 2.73 16.47 2.77
CA TYR A 110 1.80 15.35 2.88
C TYR A 110 1.63 14.59 1.54
N VAL A 111 1.10 13.36 1.61
CA VAL A 111 0.95 12.47 0.44
C VAL A 111 -0.06 13.03 -0.56
N HIS A 112 -1.12 13.69 -0.10
CA HIS A 112 -2.05 14.40 -0.97
C HIS A 112 -1.42 15.61 -1.71
N ASN A 113 -0.24 16.10 -1.29
CA ASN A 113 0.47 17.24 -1.89
C ASN A 113 1.70 16.87 -2.74
N HIS A 114 2.35 15.72 -2.51
CA HIS A 114 3.40 15.18 -3.41
C HIS A 114 2.95 13.97 -4.25
N HIS A 115 1.70 13.54 -4.12
CA HIS A 115 1.05 12.50 -4.93
C HIS A 115 1.80 11.15 -5.05
N THR A 116 2.64 10.79 -4.07
CA THR A 116 3.34 9.49 -4.05
C THR A 116 2.55 8.52 -3.20
N TYR A 117 1.51 7.89 -3.77
CA TYR A 117 0.54 7.10 -3.00
C TYR A 117 0.98 5.67 -2.66
N THR A 118 1.90 5.07 -3.43
CA THR A 118 2.38 3.68 -3.20
C THR A 118 3.85 3.51 -3.60
N ASN A 119 4.51 2.46 -3.09
CA ASN A 119 5.90 2.11 -3.46
C ASN A 119 6.11 1.74 -4.94
N ASN A 120 5.04 1.66 -5.76
CA ASN A 120 5.10 1.26 -7.17
C ASN A 120 4.56 2.33 -8.14
N GLU A 121 3.99 3.43 -7.64
CA GLU A 121 3.25 4.40 -8.43
C GLU A 121 3.62 5.84 -8.03
N ASN A 122 4.03 6.63 -9.03
CA ASN A 122 4.71 7.93 -8.90
C ASN A 122 6.06 7.91 -8.15
N CYS A 123 6.26 6.98 -7.22
CA CYS A 123 7.54 6.68 -6.56
C CYS A 123 8.70 6.58 -7.56
N SER A 124 9.78 7.35 -7.32
CA SER A 124 10.96 7.48 -8.20
C SER A 124 10.65 7.76 -9.67
N SER A 125 9.45 8.26 -10.01
CA SER A 125 9.03 8.40 -11.41
C SER A 125 9.64 9.64 -12.07
N PRO A 126 9.73 9.69 -13.41
CA PRO A 126 10.12 10.92 -14.13
C PRO A 126 9.23 12.14 -13.81
N SER A 127 8.00 11.93 -13.33
CA SER A 127 7.15 13.03 -12.88
C SER A 127 7.60 13.55 -11.51
N TRP A 128 7.93 12.65 -10.57
CA TRP A 128 8.41 13.02 -9.25
C TRP A 128 9.82 13.67 -9.32
N GLN A 129 10.70 13.12 -10.17
CA GLN A 129 12.01 13.68 -10.50
C GLN A 129 11.93 15.09 -11.09
N ALA A 130 10.92 15.38 -11.93
CA ALA A 130 10.77 16.71 -12.53
C ALA A 130 10.13 17.76 -11.61
N HIS A 131 9.21 17.37 -10.71
CA HIS A 131 8.39 18.33 -9.95
C HIS A 131 8.75 18.43 -8.46
N HIS A 132 9.20 17.33 -7.82
CA HIS A 132 9.39 17.27 -6.37
C HIS A 132 10.86 17.18 -5.98
N GLU A 133 11.66 16.42 -6.71
CA GLU A 133 13.09 16.24 -6.44
C GLU A 133 13.91 17.55 -6.42
N PRO A 134 13.67 18.54 -7.31
CA PRO A 134 14.36 19.83 -7.27
C PRO A 134 13.99 20.72 -6.07
N HIS A 135 12.89 20.38 -5.37
CA HIS A 135 12.34 21.13 -4.22
C HIS A 135 12.53 20.36 -2.90
N THR A 136 13.51 19.45 -2.85
CA THR A 136 13.86 18.71 -1.63
C THR A 136 14.80 19.50 -0.74
N PHE A 137 14.81 19.22 0.57
CA PHE A 137 15.69 19.92 1.53
C PHE A 137 17.17 19.87 1.10
N ALA A 138 17.60 18.80 0.42
CA ALA A 138 18.97 18.63 -0.03
C ALA A 138 19.40 19.70 -1.05
N VAL A 139 18.51 20.06 -1.99
CA VAL A 139 18.77 21.12 -2.97
C VAL A 139 18.92 22.47 -2.26
N HIS A 140 18.00 22.80 -1.35
CA HIS A 140 18.07 24.04 -0.57
C HIS A 140 19.35 24.13 0.28
N LEU A 141 19.77 23.04 0.94
CA LEU A 141 21.01 23.00 1.72
C LEU A 141 22.27 23.11 0.85
N ASN A 142 22.37 22.33 -0.23
CA ASN A 142 23.47 22.44 -1.20
C ASN A 142 23.60 23.86 -1.77
N ASN A 143 22.47 24.49 -2.11
CA ASN A 143 22.46 25.86 -2.65
C ASN A 143 22.86 26.90 -1.59
N SER A 144 22.62 26.63 -0.30
CA SER A 144 23.10 27.49 0.80
C SER A 144 24.60 27.32 1.13
N GLY A 145 25.30 26.36 0.50
CA GLY A 145 26.74 26.13 0.65
C GLY A 145 27.14 24.90 1.48
N TYR A 146 26.19 24.10 1.98
CA TYR A 146 26.48 22.84 2.67
C TYR A 146 27.15 21.81 1.75
N ARG A 147 28.02 20.98 2.33
CA ARG A 147 28.51 19.76 1.68
C ARG A 147 27.54 18.62 1.98
N THR A 148 26.69 18.30 1.01
CA THR A 148 25.58 17.33 1.13
C THR A 148 26.00 15.93 0.68
N ALA A 149 25.66 14.89 1.46
CA ALA A 149 25.93 13.50 1.09
C ALA A 149 24.79 12.53 1.44
N PHE A 150 24.61 11.48 0.66
CA PHE A 150 23.56 10.47 0.89
C PHE A 150 24.11 9.06 0.76
N PHE A 151 23.86 8.21 1.76
CA PHE A 151 24.29 6.82 1.79
C PHE A 151 23.11 5.88 2.11
N GLY A 152 22.93 4.82 1.32
CA GLY A 152 21.90 3.79 1.55
C GLY A 152 20.59 3.96 0.76
N LYS A 153 19.43 3.69 1.37
CA LYS A 153 18.13 3.62 0.67
C LYS A 153 17.50 4.99 0.40
N TYR A 154 17.49 5.42 -0.86
CA TYR A 154 16.79 6.64 -1.29
C TYR A 154 15.26 6.43 -1.38
N LEU A 155 14.77 5.99 -2.54
CA LEU A 155 13.35 5.73 -2.81
C LEU A 155 13.19 4.38 -3.52
N ASN A 156 12.05 3.72 -3.34
CA ASN A 156 11.77 2.45 -4.03
C ASN A 156 11.81 2.63 -5.56
N GLU A 157 12.21 1.58 -6.29
CA GLU A 157 12.40 1.60 -7.75
C GLU A 157 13.37 2.69 -8.28
N TYR A 158 14.15 3.37 -7.42
CA TYR A 158 15.26 4.22 -7.87
C TYR A 158 16.22 3.41 -8.77
N ASN A 159 16.51 3.95 -9.95
CA ASN A 159 17.06 3.15 -11.04
C ASN A 159 18.60 3.18 -11.13
N GLY A 160 19.28 4.03 -10.36
CA GLY A 160 20.74 4.19 -10.43
C GLY A 160 21.23 4.68 -11.80
N SER A 161 20.57 5.64 -12.44
CA SER A 161 21.03 6.18 -13.76
C SER A 161 21.38 7.67 -13.76
N TYR A 162 21.23 8.33 -12.61
CA TYR A 162 21.52 9.75 -12.40
C TYR A 162 21.73 9.98 -10.89
N ILE A 163 22.40 11.08 -10.54
CA ILE A 163 22.45 11.59 -9.17
C ILE A 163 21.29 12.58 -9.00
N PRO A 164 20.38 12.41 -8.01
CA PRO A 164 19.38 13.41 -7.69
C PRO A 164 20.01 14.79 -7.39
N PRO A 165 19.37 15.90 -7.80
CA PRO A 165 19.86 17.24 -7.49
C PRO A 165 20.00 17.45 -5.97
N GLY A 166 20.98 18.26 -5.59
CA GLY A 166 21.22 18.64 -4.19
C GLY A 166 22.22 17.77 -3.41
N TRP A 167 22.80 16.73 -4.01
CA TRP A 167 23.82 15.89 -3.36
C TRP A 167 25.21 16.11 -4.01
N LYS A 168 26.26 16.16 -3.17
CA LYS A 168 27.67 16.20 -3.62
C LYS A 168 28.37 14.85 -3.59
N GLU A 169 27.94 13.97 -2.69
CA GLU A 169 28.35 12.56 -2.65
C GLU A 169 27.09 11.69 -2.58
N TRP A 170 27.06 10.61 -3.35
CA TRP A 170 25.87 9.81 -3.57
C TRP A 170 26.22 8.33 -3.63
N VAL A 171 25.80 7.56 -2.63
CA VAL A 171 26.04 6.12 -2.51
C VAL A 171 24.69 5.42 -2.25
N ALA A 172 23.82 5.43 -3.26
CA ALA A 172 22.42 5.03 -3.08
C ALA A 172 22.09 3.62 -3.60
N LEU A 173 21.27 2.88 -2.85
CA LEU A 173 20.82 1.54 -3.18
C LEU A 173 19.86 1.54 -4.38
N VAL A 174 20.16 0.71 -5.39
CA VAL A 174 19.34 0.58 -6.60
C VAL A 174 18.14 -0.35 -6.36
N LYS A 175 16.93 0.16 -6.63
CA LYS A 175 15.60 -0.44 -6.45
C LYS A 175 15.09 -0.54 -5.00
N ASN A 176 15.36 -1.64 -4.29
CA ASN A 176 14.64 -2.02 -3.06
C ASN A 176 15.59 -2.60 -2.01
N SER A 177 15.22 -2.48 -0.74
CA SER A 177 15.99 -2.85 0.46
C SER A 177 16.58 -4.26 0.39
N ARG A 178 17.88 -4.38 0.67
CA ARG A 178 18.68 -5.62 0.74
C ARG A 178 19.92 -5.41 1.60
N PHE A 179 20.35 -6.43 2.33
CA PHE A 179 21.62 -6.44 3.08
C PHE A 179 22.82 -6.99 2.27
N TYR A 180 22.53 -7.88 1.32
CA TYR A 180 23.50 -8.60 0.46
C TYR A 180 22.97 -8.69 -0.99
N ASN A 181 23.85 -9.00 -1.94
CA ASN A 181 23.56 -9.23 -3.37
C ASN A 181 22.72 -8.08 -3.98
N TYR A 182 23.30 -6.87 -3.95
CA TYR A 182 22.65 -5.63 -4.38
C TYR A 182 23.50 -4.86 -5.40
N THR A 183 23.05 -3.66 -5.74
CA THR A 183 23.77 -2.73 -6.60
C THR A 183 23.64 -1.34 -6.00
N LEU A 184 24.77 -0.65 -5.81
CA LEU A 184 24.83 0.75 -5.43
C LEU A 184 24.93 1.62 -6.68
N SER A 185 24.51 2.87 -6.54
CA SER A 185 24.81 3.94 -7.47
C SER A 185 25.77 4.90 -6.77
N ARG A 186 27.09 4.74 -7.00
CA ARG A 186 28.13 5.63 -6.49
C ARG A 186 28.37 6.75 -7.49
N ASN A 187 27.98 7.97 -7.13
CA ASN A 187 28.10 9.17 -7.97
C ASN A 187 27.66 8.94 -9.43
N GLY A 188 26.54 8.22 -9.61
CA GLY A 188 25.94 7.88 -10.90
C GLY A 188 26.44 6.58 -11.55
N VAL A 189 27.63 6.09 -11.19
CA VAL A 189 28.18 4.79 -11.63
C VAL A 189 27.49 3.66 -10.86
N ARG A 190 27.35 2.46 -11.45
CA ARG A 190 26.75 1.29 -10.78
C ARG A 190 27.80 0.29 -10.33
N GLU A 191 27.81 0.01 -9.03
CA GLU A 191 28.69 -0.95 -8.37
C GLU A 191 27.85 -2.15 -7.90
N LYS A 192 28.27 -3.37 -8.23
CA LYS A 192 27.55 -4.60 -7.85
C LYS A 192 28.27 -5.29 -6.69
N HIS A 193 27.53 -5.51 -5.60
CA HIS A 193 27.99 -6.23 -4.42
C HIS A 193 27.52 -7.68 -4.44
N SER A 194 28.29 -8.56 -3.80
CA SER A 194 28.03 -9.99 -3.68
C SER A 194 27.45 -10.30 -2.30
N SER A 195 27.86 -11.40 -1.65
CA SER A 195 27.38 -11.81 -0.33
C SER A 195 28.53 -12.07 0.67
N ASP A 196 29.72 -11.52 0.42
CA ASP A 196 30.83 -11.62 1.37
C ASP A 196 30.63 -10.60 2.50
N TYR A 197 30.30 -11.07 3.71
CA TYR A 197 30.02 -10.19 4.85
C TYR A 197 31.09 -9.12 5.09
N ALA A 198 32.37 -9.48 4.95
CA ALA A 198 33.49 -8.58 5.26
C ALA A 198 33.67 -7.42 4.26
N LYS A 199 32.94 -7.45 3.12
CA LYS A 199 33.05 -6.45 2.03
C LYS A 199 31.70 -5.90 1.58
N ASP A 200 30.66 -6.72 1.60
CA ASP A 200 29.37 -6.46 0.97
C ASP A 200 28.24 -6.16 1.97
N TYR A 201 28.43 -6.25 3.29
CA TYR A 201 27.31 -5.98 4.21
C TYR A 201 26.91 -4.50 4.20
N LEU A 202 25.71 -4.19 3.69
CA LEU A 202 25.33 -2.83 3.30
C LEU A 202 25.46 -1.83 4.45
N THR A 203 25.05 -2.20 5.67
CA THR A 203 25.06 -1.33 6.84
C THR A 203 26.47 -0.86 7.20
N ASP A 204 27.46 -1.75 7.16
CA ASP A 204 28.85 -1.43 7.48
C ASP A 204 29.51 -0.62 6.36
N LEU A 205 29.23 -0.97 5.09
CA LEU A 205 29.70 -0.23 3.93
C LEU A 205 29.26 1.25 3.97
N ILE A 206 27.94 1.51 4.12
CA ILE A 206 27.44 2.90 4.14
C ILE A 206 27.90 3.67 5.38
N THR A 207 28.12 3.00 6.51
CA THR A 207 28.69 3.60 7.71
C THR A 207 30.12 4.08 7.44
N ASN A 208 30.98 3.17 6.97
CA ASN A 208 32.39 3.43 6.72
C ASN A 208 32.57 4.53 5.67
N ASP A 209 31.81 4.48 4.57
CA ASP A 209 31.82 5.51 3.52
C ASP A 209 31.39 6.89 4.07
N SER A 210 30.36 6.95 4.93
CA SER A 210 29.91 8.22 5.52
C SER A 210 30.93 8.84 6.47
N CYS A 211 31.58 8.03 7.32
CA CYS A 211 32.65 8.49 8.21
C CYS A 211 33.88 8.94 7.43
N ASN A 212 34.25 8.22 6.36
CA ASN A 212 35.34 8.60 5.47
C ASN A 212 35.04 9.91 4.73
N TYR A 213 33.82 10.08 4.22
CA TYR A 213 33.37 11.32 3.61
C TYR A 213 33.42 12.48 4.61
N PHE A 214 32.93 12.32 5.84
CA PHE A 214 32.94 13.39 6.84
C PHE A 214 34.37 13.83 7.18
N ARG A 215 35.25 12.88 7.53
CA ARG A 215 36.67 13.16 7.84
C ARG A 215 37.37 13.86 6.68
N MET A 216 37.21 13.37 5.45
CA MET A 216 37.83 13.96 4.26
C MET A 216 37.22 15.32 3.87
N SER A 217 35.91 15.48 4.06
CA SER A 217 35.19 16.75 3.86
C SER A 217 35.69 17.83 4.82
N LYS A 218 35.88 17.51 6.10
CA LYS A 218 36.42 18.43 7.10
C LYS A 218 37.91 18.72 6.89
N LYS A 219 38.71 17.72 6.52
CA LYS A 219 40.13 17.92 6.15
C LYS A 219 40.31 18.87 4.96
N MET A 220 39.43 18.80 3.96
CA MET A 220 39.51 19.64 2.75
C MET A 220 38.78 20.99 2.87
N TYR A 221 37.73 21.09 3.70
CA TYR A 221 36.93 22.30 3.88
C TYR A 221 36.51 22.51 5.36
N PRO A 222 37.43 22.85 6.29
CA PRO A 222 37.14 22.89 7.72
C PRO A 222 35.89 23.71 8.09
N HIS A 223 35.79 24.91 7.52
CA HIS A 223 34.69 25.85 7.79
C HIS A 223 33.40 25.60 6.99
N ARG A 224 33.35 24.60 6.09
CA ARG A 224 32.09 24.26 5.40
C ARG A 224 31.32 23.23 6.23
N PRO A 225 30.03 23.48 6.55
CA PRO A 225 29.24 22.53 7.30
C PRO A 225 28.87 21.33 6.40
N VAL A 226 28.87 20.15 7.00
CA VAL A 226 28.44 18.91 6.34
C VAL A 226 26.96 18.67 6.63
N MET A 227 26.20 18.24 5.63
CA MET A 227 24.93 17.56 5.86
C MET A 227 24.96 16.18 5.24
N MET A 228 24.65 15.13 6.01
CA MET A 228 24.59 13.78 5.46
C MET A 228 23.43 12.95 5.96
N VAL A 229 22.92 12.07 5.09
CA VAL A 229 21.88 11.08 5.41
C VAL A 229 22.49 9.69 5.37
N LEU A 230 22.39 8.96 6.48
CA LEU A 230 22.66 7.53 6.57
C LEU A 230 21.31 6.81 6.59
N SER A 231 20.83 6.39 5.42
CA SER A 231 19.58 5.65 5.30
C SER A 231 19.81 4.15 5.27
N HIS A 232 19.85 3.54 6.45
CA HIS A 232 19.94 2.10 6.62
C HIS A 232 18.72 1.37 6.03
N VAL A 233 18.89 0.08 5.74
CA VAL A 233 17.81 -0.82 5.30
C VAL A 233 17.27 -1.68 6.44
N ALA A 234 17.90 -1.67 7.62
CA ALA A 234 17.38 -2.39 8.77
C ALA A 234 16.21 -1.62 9.41
N PRO A 235 15.19 -2.32 9.97
CA PRO A 235 14.98 -3.78 9.96
C PRO A 235 14.00 -4.29 8.87
N HIS A 236 14.04 -3.75 7.65
CA HIS A 236 13.23 -4.20 6.50
C HIS A 236 13.69 -5.57 5.97
N GLY A 237 12.74 -6.42 5.55
CA GLY A 237 13.04 -7.76 5.02
C GLY A 237 13.68 -7.82 3.61
N PRO A 238 14.38 -8.91 3.24
CA PRO A 238 14.66 -10.10 4.06
C PRO A 238 15.64 -9.76 5.19
N GLU A 239 15.33 -10.26 6.38
CA GLU A 239 15.93 -9.84 7.64
C GLU A 239 17.27 -10.57 7.88
N ASP A 240 18.24 -10.35 6.98
CA ASP A 240 19.54 -11.01 6.93
C ASP A 240 20.59 -10.23 7.74
N SER A 241 20.83 -10.62 9.00
CA SER A 241 21.77 -9.95 9.90
C SER A 241 23.25 -10.15 9.51
N ALA A 242 24.11 -9.38 10.17
CA ALA A 242 25.53 -9.71 10.27
C ALA A 242 25.74 -11.05 11.01
N PRO A 243 26.74 -11.87 10.65
CA PRO A 243 26.93 -13.21 11.23
C PRO A 243 27.08 -13.23 12.75
N GLN A 244 27.82 -12.27 13.32
CA GLN A 244 28.07 -12.18 14.77
C GLN A 244 26.81 -11.92 15.60
N TYR A 245 25.70 -11.50 14.98
CA TYR A 245 24.42 -11.27 15.65
C TYR A 245 23.39 -12.38 15.44
N SER A 246 23.67 -13.38 14.59
CA SER A 246 22.75 -14.49 14.26
C SER A 246 22.26 -15.30 15.46
N ALA A 247 23.03 -15.35 16.56
CA ALA A 247 22.68 -16.03 17.81
C ALA A 247 21.97 -15.15 18.86
N MET A 248 21.86 -13.83 18.65
CA MET A 248 21.30 -12.90 19.65
C MET A 248 19.77 -13.00 19.75
N PHE A 249 19.21 -12.52 20.86
CA PHE A 249 17.76 -12.37 21.09
C PHE A 249 16.92 -13.67 20.99
N LEU A 250 17.46 -14.81 21.45
CA LEU A 250 16.76 -16.10 21.39
C LEU A 250 15.35 -16.06 22.02
N ASN A 251 15.20 -15.47 23.20
CA ASN A 251 13.96 -15.48 23.99
C ASN A 251 13.12 -14.19 23.83
N ALA A 252 13.25 -13.46 22.73
CA ALA A 252 12.69 -12.11 22.59
C ALA A 252 11.19 -12.10 22.22
N SER A 253 10.35 -11.85 23.23
CA SER A 253 8.88 -11.88 23.19
C SER A 253 8.21 -10.50 23.15
N GLN A 254 8.98 -9.40 23.07
CA GLN A 254 8.50 -8.00 23.12
C GLN A 254 7.29 -7.69 22.21
N HIS A 255 7.24 -8.33 21.04
CA HIS A 255 6.17 -8.15 20.06
C HIS A 255 4.82 -8.79 20.45
N ILE A 256 4.76 -9.57 21.55
CA ILE A 256 3.55 -10.22 22.07
C ILE A 256 2.79 -9.25 22.99
N THR A 257 2.21 -8.22 22.37
CA THR A 257 1.28 -7.24 22.97
C THR A 257 -0.14 -7.81 23.14
N PRO A 258 -1.06 -7.22 23.91
CA PRO A 258 -2.47 -7.63 23.94
C PRO A 258 -3.20 -7.65 22.58
N SER A 259 -2.74 -6.88 21.59
CA SER A 259 -3.22 -6.94 20.20
C SER A 259 -2.62 -8.09 19.37
N TYR A 260 -1.62 -8.82 19.87
CA TYR A 260 -0.97 -9.93 19.18
C TYR A 260 -1.95 -11.12 19.06
N ASN A 261 -2.14 -11.61 17.84
CA ASN A 261 -3.10 -12.66 17.50
C ASN A 261 -4.58 -12.35 17.88
N TYR A 262 -4.92 -11.10 18.18
CA TYR A 262 -6.29 -10.69 18.49
C TYR A 262 -7.13 -10.65 17.20
N ALA A 263 -7.74 -11.78 16.82
CA ALA A 263 -8.47 -11.94 15.56
C ALA A 263 -9.57 -13.03 15.69
N PRO A 264 -10.66 -12.98 14.88
CA PRO A 264 -10.99 -11.97 13.89
C PRO A 264 -11.58 -10.68 14.50
N ASN A 265 -11.52 -9.56 13.77
CA ASN A 265 -11.98 -8.25 14.25
C ASN A 265 -13.17 -7.75 13.41
N PRO A 266 -14.43 -8.14 13.73
CA PRO A 266 -15.62 -7.70 12.99
C PRO A 266 -15.90 -6.21 13.12
N ASP A 267 -15.42 -5.58 14.19
CA ASP A 267 -15.55 -4.16 14.55
C ASP A 267 -14.58 -3.24 13.78
N LYS A 268 -13.57 -3.78 13.09
CA LYS A 268 -12.52 -3.02 12.38
C LYS A 268 -12.72 -3.03 10.88
N HIS A 269 -11.85 -2.38 10.13
CA HIS A 269 -11.91 -2.26 8.68
C HIS A 269 -11.76 -3.61 7.97
N TRP A 270 -12.20 -3.66 6.71
CA TRP A 270 -12.46 -4.91 5.98
C TRP A 270 -11.34 -5.96 6.02
N ILE A 271 -10.06 -5.57 5.99
CA ILE A 271 -8.93 -6.52 6.08
C ILE A 271 -8.99 -7.32 7.39
N MET A 272 -9.20 -6.65 8.53
CA MET A 272 -9.20 -7.29 9.86
C MET A 272 -10.43 -8.18 10.12
N ARG A 273 -11.45 -8.09 9.26
CA ARG A 273 -12.60 -9.01 9.23
C ARG A 273 -12.29 -10.31 8.49
N TYR A 274 -11.38 -10.27 7.52
CA TYR A 274 -10.91 -11.46 6.79
C TYR A 274 -9.66 -12.09 7.42
N THR A 275 -8.88 -11.33 8.20
CA THR A 275 -7.82 -11.87 9.06
C THR A 275 -8.43 -12.70 10.18
N GLY A 276 -8.24 -14.02 10.11
CA GLY A 276 -8.52 -14.94 11.22
C GLY A 276 -7.32 -15.12 12.16
N PRO A 277 -7.45 -15.96 13.20
CA PRO A 277 -6.35 -16.32 14.09
C PRO A 277 -5.14 -16.87 13.34
N MET A 278 -3.94 -16.51 13.82
CA MET A 278 -2.68 -17.06 13.35
C MET A 278 -2.58 -18.56 13.64
N LYS A 279 -2.09 -19.31 12.66
CA LYS A 279 -1.73 -20.73 12.83
C LYS A 279 -0.43 -20.85 13.65
N PRO A 280 -0.15 -22.00 14.28
CA PRO A 280 1.10 -22.20 15.02
C PRO A 280 2.37 -21.89 14.22
N VAL A 281 2.37 -22.23 12.92
CA VAL A 281 3.45 -21.89 11.99
C VAL A 281 3.66 -20.37 11.82
N HIS A 282 2.57 -19.58 11.81
CA HIS A 282 2.67 -18.11 11.78
C HIS A 282 3.23 -17.57 13.10
N MET A 283 2.85 -18.15 14.24
CA MET A 283 3.34 -17.73 15.57
C MET A 283 4.82 -18.05 15.79
N GLN A 284 5.31 -19.17 15.27
CA GLN A 284 6.76 -19.45 15.30
C GLN A 284 7.52 -18.54 14.32
N PHE A 285 6.93 -18.21 13.18
CA PHE A 285 7.50 -17.26 12.23
C PHE A 285 7.57 -15.83 12.78
N THR A 286 6.55 -15.32 13.47
CA THR A 286 6.57 -13.98 14.12
C THR A 286 7.66 -13.89 15.18
N ASN A 287 7.78 -14.89 16.06
CA ASN A 287 8.85 -14.99 17.07
C ASN A 287 10.25 -14.92 16.42
N MET A 288 10.45 -15.69 15.35
CA MET A 288 11.73 -15.74 14.63
C MET A 288 12.01 -14.46 13.83
N LEU A 289 10.99 -13.85 13.24
CA LEU A 289 11.06 -12.58 12.52
C LEU A 289 11.45 -11.44 13.47
N GLN A 290 10.81 -11.36 14.64
CA GLN A 290 11.13 -10.33 15.64
C GLN A 290 12.59 -10.42 16.07
N ARG A 291 13.07 -11.63 16.41
CA ARG A 291 14.48 -11.89 16.71
C ARG A 291 15.37 -11.33 15.60
N ARG A 292 15.16 -11.73 14.35
CA ARG A 292 16.00 -11.36 13.21
C ARG A 292 15.98 -9.86 12.89
N ARG A 293 14.83 -9.19 13.07
CA ARG A 293 14.74 -7.72 12.99
C ARG A 293 15.70 -7.06 14.00
N MET A 294 15.65 -7.44 15.27
CA MET A 294 16.56 -6.92 16.29
C MET A 294 18.04 -7.28 16.02
N GLN A 295 18.33 -8.45 15.45
CA GLN A 295 19.69 -8.81 15.02
C GLN A 295 20.22 -7.90 13.89
N THR A 296 19.36 -7.44 12.96
CA THR A 296 19.77 -6.43 11.95
C THR A 296 19.94 -5.02 12.53
N LEU A 297 19.25 -4.70 13.63
CA LEU A 297 19.38 -3.40 14.30
C LEU A 297 20.69 -3.24 15.07
N LEU A 298 21.31 -4.32 15.58
CA LEU A 298 22.61 -4.25 16.26
C LEU A 298 23.70 -3.63 15.38
N SER A 299 23.73 -3.93 14.08
CA SER A 299 24.66 -3.28 13.14
C SER A 299 24.38 -1.79 12.91
N VAL A 300 23.14 -1.33 13.15
CA VAL A 300 22.82 0.11 13.17
C VAL A 300 23.22 0.73 14.50
N ASP A 301 23.19 -0.04 15.59
CA ASP A 301 23.67 0.39 16.92
C ASP A 301 25.19 0.66 16.91
N ASP A 302 25.95 -0.24 16.26
CA ASP A 302 27.36 -0.02 15.93
C ASP A 302 27.56 1.17 14.99
N SER A 303 26.64 1.41 14.05
CA SER A 303 26.74 2.53 13.12
C SER A 303 26.62 3.88 13.83
N VAL A 304 25.64 4.02 14.73
CA VAL A 304 25.47 5.21 15.58
C VAL A 304 26.71 5.44 16.45
N GLU A 305 27.28 4.39 17.03
CA GLU A 305 28.53 4.46 17.81
C GLU A 305 29.75 4.86 16.95
N LYS A 306 29.93 4.25 15.77
CA LYS A 306 31.01 4.61 14.82
C LYS A 306 30.92 6.07 14.37
N VAL A 307 29.71 6.57 14.08
CA VAL A 307 29.47 7.98 13.71
C VAL A 307 29.71 8.92 14.89
N TYR A 308 29.26 8.55 16.09
CA TYR A 308 29.50 9.33 17.31
C TYR A 308 30.99 9.44 17.64
N ASN A 309 31.72 8.32 17.61
CA ASN A 309 33.16 8.30 17.88
C ASN A 309 33.93 9.12 16.84
N MET A 310 33.57 9.02 15.55
CA MET A 310 34.14 9.85 14.49
C MET A 310 33.94 11.36 14.74
N LEU A 311 32.81 11.79 15.32
CA LEU A 311 32.58 13.18 15.71
C LEU A 311 33.37 13.61 16.95
N VAL A 312 33.64 12.69 17.89
CA VAL A 312 34.53 12.92 19.04
C VAL A 312 35.98 13.08 18.55
N GLU A 313 36.47 12.14 17.75
CA GLU A 313 37.82 12.15 17.14
C GLU A 313 38.10 13.42 16.33
N THR A 314 37.08 13.95 15.64
CA THR A 314 37.21 15.16 14.81
C THR A 314 36.92 16.47 15.55
N GLY A 315 36.50 16.41 16.82
CA GLY A 315 36.13 17.59 17.62
C GLY A 315 34.86 18.32 17.14
N GLU A 316 34.08 17.71 16.26
CA GLU A 316 32.89 18.33 15.64
C GLU A 316 31.57 17.96 16.34
N LEU A 317 31.59 17.10 17.37
CA LEU A 317 30.40 16.63 18.07
C LEU A 317 29.50 17.76 18.58
N ASP A 318 30.06 18.75 19.29
CA ASP A 318 29.29 19.87 19.86
C ASP A 318 28.73 20.83 18.79
N ASN A 319 29.29 20.79 17.57
CA ASN A 319 28.86 21.56 16.41
C ASN A 319 27.92 20.75 15.49
N THR A 320 27.53 19.53 15.85
CA THR A 320 26.79 18.61 14.98
C THR A 320 25.43 18.24 15.56
N PHE A 321 24.37 18.47 14.78
CA PHE A 321 23.08 17.84 15.05
C PHE A 321 23.09 16.40 14.56
N ILE A 322 22.73 15.45 15.42
CA ILE A 322 22.46 14.06 15.08
C ILE A 322 20.96 13.83 15.31
N ILE A 323 20.24 13.50 14.25
CA ILE A 323 18.82 13.14 14.29
C ILE A 323 18.71 11.65 13.94
N TYR A 324 18.03 10.87 14.76
CA TYR A 324 17.75 9.44 14.50
C TYR A 324 16.24 9.22 14.41
N THR A 325 15.76 8.56 13.36
CA THR A 325 14.34 8.21 13.18
C THR A 325 14.14 7.05 12.20
N SER A 326 12.90 6.56 12.05
CA SER A 326 12.49 5.66 10.96
C SER A 326 11.57 6.33 9.93
N ASP A 327 11.35 5.68 8.79
CA ASP A 327 10.38 6.13 7.79
C ASP A 327 8.93 5.76 8.15
N HIS A 328 8.70 4.62 8.81
CA HIS A 328 7.46 4.27 9.50
C HIS A 328 7.66 3.03 10.39
N GLY A 329 6.65 2.69 11.20
CA GLY A 329 6.62 1.49 12.04
C GLY A 329 6.35 0.19 11.26
N TYR A 330 6.00 -0.88 11.98
CA TYR A 330 5.85 -2.23 11.44
C TYR A 330 5.07 -3.15 12.40
N HIS A 331 4.33 -4.13 11.87
CA HIS A 331 3.60 -5.13 12.65
C HIS A 331 4.05 -6.58 12.43
N ILE A 332 3.94 -7.35 13.51
CA ILE A 332 4.40 -8.73 13.68
C ILE A 332 3.34 -9.47 14.52
N GLY A 333 2.26 -9.91 13.88
CA GLY A 333 1.18 -10.67 14.50
C GLY A 333 0.01 -9.85 15.09
N GLN A 334 0.09 -8.53 15.13
CA GLN A 334 -0.99 -7.66 15.64
C GLN A 334 -2.25 -7.82 14.79
N PHE A 335 -3.40 -7.95 15.44
CA PHE A 335 -4.69 -8.27 14.80
C PHE A 335 -4.67 -9.50 13.87
N GLY A 336 -3.76 -10.45 14.12
CA GLY A 336 -3.53 -11.65 13.30
C GLY A 336 -2.64 -11.43 12.05
N LEU A 337 -2.12 -10.21 11.84
CA LEU A 337 -1.32 -9.84 10.68
C LEU A 337 0.13 -10.36 10.82
N VAL A 338 0.39 -11.54 10.26
CA VAL A 338 1.67 -12.29 10.39
C VAL A 338 2.93 -11.41 10.23
N LYS A 339 3.01 -10.58 9.17
CA LYS A 339 4.01 -9.51 9.05
C LYS A 339 3.55 -8.42 8.11
N GLY A 340 3.93 -7.17 8.37
CA GLY A 340 3.74 -6.11 7.40
C GLY A 340 3.79 -4.70 7.98
N LYS A 341 3.14 -3.81 7.25
CA LYS A 341 2.97 -2.38 7.47
C LYS A 341 1.64 -1.97 6.84
N SER A 342 1.39 -0.66 6.70
CA SER A 342 0.31 -0.09 5.89
C SER A 342 -1.09 0.04 6.53
N MET A 343 -1.18 -0.09 7.86
CA MET A 343 -2.37 0.08 8.70
C MET A 343 -2.29 1.39 9.53
N PRO A 344 -3.41 1.95 10.04
CA PRO A 344 -3.40 3.24 10.73
C PRO A 344 -2.99 3.20 12.22
N TYR A 345 -2.80 2.01 12.79
CA TYR A 345 -2.54 1.77 14.21
C TYR A 345 -1.13 2.21 14.65
N GLU A 346 -0.94 2.50 15.94
CA GLU A 346 0.30 3.04 16.54
C GLU A 346 1.55 2.26 16.11
N PHE A 347 1.48 0.92 16.07
CA PHE A 347 2.60 0.06 15.70
C PHE A 347 3.14 0.32 14.27
N ASP A 348 2.31 0.79 13.35
CA ASP A 348 2.68 1.08 11.96
C ASP A 348 3.01 2.57 11.75
N ILE A 349 2.46 3.47 12.58
CA ILE A 349 2.62 4.92 12.41
C ILE A 349 3.64 5.56 13.36
N ARG A 350 3.87 5.02 14.56
CA ARG A 350 4.77 5.58 15.57
C ARG A 350 6.19 5.11 15.35
N VAL A 351 7.14 6.04 15.39
CA VAL A 351 8.55 5.81 15.09
C VAL A 351 9.45 6.30 16.23
N PRO A 352 10.64 5.71 16.44
CA PRO A 352 11.65 6.32 17.29
C PRO A 352 12.04 7.70 16.73
N PHE A 353 12.30 8.68 17.59
CA PHE A 353 12.80 10.00 17.19
C PHE A 353 13.66 10.62 18.29
N PHE A 354 14.97 10.74 18.03
CA PHE A 354 15.94 11.34 18.95
C PHE A 354 16.68 12.48 18.27
N VAL A 355 17.00 13.52 19.03
CA VAL A 355 17.86 14.62 18.58
C VAL A 355 18.96 14.85 19.60
N ARG A 356 20.21 14.91 19.14
CA ARG A 356 21.38 15.40 19.88
C ARG A 356 22.00 16.57 19.11
N GLY A 357 22.62 17.53 19.79
CA GLY A 357 23.39 18.60 19.14
C GLY A 357 23.49 19.88 19.98
N PRO A 358 24.04 20.97 19.40
CA PRO A 358 24.24 22.22 20.11
C PRO A 358 22.94 22.80 20.67
N ASN A 359 22.96 23.11 21.97
CA ASN A 359 21.83 23.62 22.76
C ASN A 359 20.61 22.68 22.86
N VAL A 360 20.80 21.38 22.67
CA VAL A 360 19.80 20.34 22.97
C VAL A 360 19.98 19.86 24.42
N GLU A 361 18.88 19.68 25.14
CA GLU A 361 18.90 19.20 26.53
C GLU A 361 19.15 17.68 26.57
N GLN A 362 20.04 17.24 27.46
CA GLN A 362 20.48 15.84 27.57
C GLN A 362 19.58 15.07 28.56
N GLY A 363 19.08 13.91 28.15
CA GLY A 363 18.18 13.09 28.95
C GLY A 363 16.73 13.61 29.00
N ALA A 364 16.42 14.65 28.22
CA ALA A 364 15.09 15.26 28.19
C ALA A 364 14.10 14.42 27.36
N ILE A 365 12.84 14.38 27.80
CA ILE A 365 11.74 13.78 27.06
C ILE A 365 10.77 14.89 26.66
N ASN A 366 10.53 15.02 25.35
CA ASN A 366 9.65 16.01 24.77
C ASN A 366 8.36 15.34 24.26
N THR A 367 7.21 15.79 24.75
CA THR A 367 5.89 15.18 24.50
C THR A 367 5.13 15.83 23.33
N HIS A 368 5.68 16.87 22.69
CA HIS A 368 5.05 17.52 21.54
C HIS A 368 5.06 16.61 20.30
N ILE A 369 4.00 16.67 19.50
CA ILE A 369 3.83 15.83 18.30
C ILE A 369 4.84 16.19 17.20
N VAL A 370 5.71 15.26 16.81
CA VAL A 370 6.66 15.42 15.69
C VAL A 370 6.30 14.49 14.54
N LEU A 371 6.41 14.99 13.31
CA LEU A 371 6.04 14.25 12.10
C LEU A 371 7.23 14.07 11.15
N ASN A 372 7.20 13.02 10.33
CA ASN A 372 8.15 12.83 9.23
C ASN A 372 8.27 14.06 8.28
N ILE A 373 7.18 14.81 8.07
CA ILE A 373 7.16 16.07 7.30
C ILE A 373 7.86 17.24 7.98
N ASP A 374 8.12 17.19 9.29
CA ASP A 374 8.81 18.25 10.03
C ASP A 374 10.33 18.21 9.84
N LEU A 375 10.87 17.10 9.33
CA LEU A 375 12.31 16.94 9.10
C LEU A 375 12.84 17.98 8.11
N ALA A 376 12.31 18.03 6.88
CA ALA A 376 12.73 19.02 5.88
C ALA A 376 12.77 20.48 6.40
N PRO A 377 11.69 21.07 6.96
CA PRO A 377 11.74 22.43 7.49
C PRO A 377 12.65 22.59 8.73
N THR A 378 12.83 21.54 9.55
CA THR A 378 13.78 21.56 10.68
C THR A 378 15.23 21.59 10.20
N LEU A 379 15.58 20.79 9.19
CA LEU A 379 16.93 20.75 8.60
C LEU A 379 17.33 22.12 8.01
N LEU A 380 16.38 22.83 7.39
CA LEU A 380 16.58 24.19 6.89
C LEU A 380 16.76 25.22 8.01
N ASP A 381 15.92 25.20 9.06
CA ASP A 381 16.03 26.11 10.21
C ASP A 381 17.33 25.86 11.01
N MET A 382 17.75 24.60 11.16
CA MET A 382 19.05 24.24 11.74
C MET A 382 20.22 24.85 10.96
N ALA A 383 20.13 24.87 9.62
CA ALA A 383 21.11 25.48 8.72
C ALA A 383 21.01 27.02 8.61
N GLY A 384 19.95 27.64 9.14
CA GLY A 384 19.67 29.07 8.96
C GLY A 384 19.19 29.44 7.54
N VAL A 385 18.53 28.50 6.85
CA VAL A 385 17.96 28.67 5.51
C VAL A 385 16.45 28.92 5.63
N ASP A 386 15.91 29.85 4.85
CA ASP A 386 14.47 30.12 4.84
C ASP A 386 13.66 28.91 4.38
N ILE A 387 12.64 28.56 5.15
CA ILE A 387 11.73 27.44 4.89
C ILE A 387 10.76 27.83 3.76
N PRO A 388 10.69 27.09 2.64
CA PRO A 388 9.72 27.33 1.57
C PRO A 388 8.28 27.24 2.09
N ALA A 389 7.44 28.21 1.72
CA ALA A 389 6.05 28.29 2.18
C ALA A 389 5.16 27.11 1.74
N GLU A 390 5.63 26.34 0.75
CA GLU A 390 4.98 25.13 0.24
C GLU A 390 5.25 23.85 1.06
N MET A 391 6.19 23.87 2.03
CA MET A 391 6.34 22.75 2.96
C MET A 391 5.17 22.73 3.95
N ASP A 392 4.59 21.55 4.18
CA ASP A 392 3.44 21.35 5.07
C ASP A 392 3.85 21.19 6.55
N GLY A 393 5.09 20.75 6.81
CA GLY A 393 5.63 20.56 8.17
C GLY A 393 5.95 21.85 8.93
N LYS A 394 6.50 21.72 10.15
CA LYS A 394 6.88 22.82 11.05
C LYS A 394 8.24 22.51 11.69
N SER A 395 9.17 23.46 11.70
CA SER A 395 10.48 23.28 12.36
C SER A 395 10.33 22.99 13.85
N ILE A 396 10.88 21.86 14.32
CA ILE A 396 10.92 21.48 15.74
C ILE A 396 12.03 22.19 16.51
N LEU A 397 12.88 23.00 15.86
CA LEU A 397 14.00 23.69 16.51
C LEU A 397 13.51 24.63 17.64
N LYS A 398 12.30 25.18 17.51
CA LYS A 398 11.63 25.97 18.56
C LYS A 398 11.23 25.15 19.79
N LEU A 399 11.00 23.84 19.65
CA LEU A 399 10.70 22.96 20.78
C LEU A 399 11.95 22.68 21.62
N LEU A 400 13.12 22.63 20.97
CA LEU A 400 14.43 22.39 21.58
C LEU A 400 15.03 23.62 22.29
N ASP A 401 14.70 24.85 21.85
CA ASP A 401 15.21 26.09 22.45
C ASP A 401 14.77 26.21 23.94
N THR A 402 15.71 26.02 24.88
CA THR A 402 15.43 26.09 26.32
C THR A 402 15.28 27.54 26.76
N GLU A 403 14.03 27.96 27.00
CA GLU A 403 13.67 29.28 27.52
C GLU A 403 14.10 29.44 28.99
N LYS A 404 15.41 29.53 29.24
CA LYS A 404 15.97 30.00 30.51
C LYS A 404 15.49 31.45 30.71
N PRO A 405 14.62 31.73 31.69
CA PRO A 405 13.99 33.05 31.81
C PRO A 405 15.03 34.08 32.24
N VAL A 406 15.40 34.98 31.31
CA VAL A 406 16.41 36.02 31.56
C VAL A 406 15.91 37.05 32.60
N ASN A 407 14.58 37.22 32.72
CA ASN A 407 13.95 38.12 33.68
C ASN A 407 13.03 37.36 34.65
N ARG A 408 13.33 37.44 35.95
CA ARG A 408 12.57 36.78 37.04
C ARG A 408 11.12 37.25 37.20
N PHE A 409 10.74 38.33 36.52
CA PHE A 409 9.46 39.04 36.68
C PHE A 409 8.44 38.82 35.54
N GLN A 410 8.79 38.09 34.47
CA GLN A 410 7.83 37.74 33.41
C GLN A 410 7.30 36.31 33.57
N LEU A 411 6.36 36.13 34.51
CA LEU A 411 5.73 34.84 34.82
C LEU A 411 4.66 34.39 33.81
N ASN A 412 4.39 35.17 32.76
CA ASN A 412 3.47 34.79 31.67
C ASN A 412 4.09 33.75 30.73
N ARG A 413 4.15 32.50 31.20
CA ARG A 413 4.39 31.30 30.37
C ARG A 413 3.27 31.11 29.34
N LYS A 414 3.31 31.85 28.23
CA LYS A 414 2.57 31.47 27.03
C LYS A 414 3.21 30.19 26.48
N GLY A 415 2.53 29.06 26.66
CA GLY A 415 3.00 27.77 26.14
C GLY A 415 3.29 27.83 24.64
N LYS A 416 4.36 27.16 24.20
CA LYS A 416 4.80 27.16 22.80
C LYS A 416 3.68 26.61 21.91
N THR A 417 3.02 27.46 21.13
CA THR A 417 1.85 27.08 20.32
C THR A 417 2.25 26.08 19.22
N TRP A 418 1.98 24.81 19.50
CA TRP A 418 2.27 23.66 18.64
C TRP A 418 0.98 23.07 18.03
N ARG A 419 1.06 21.90 17.39
CA ARG A 419 -0.10 21.15 16.90
C ARG A 419 -0.50 20.08 17.92
N ASP A 420 -1.81 19.95 18.13
CA ASP A 420 -2.44 18.93 18.98
C ASP A 420 -2.98 17.75 18.18
N SER A 421 -3.11 17.92 16.85
CA SER A 421 -3.70 16.95 15.93
C SER A 421 -2.93 16.91 14.61
N PHE A 422 -2.98 15.79 13.90
CA PHE A 422 -2.40 15.63 12.57
C PHE A 422 -3.12 14.57 11.72
N LEU A 423 -2.84 14.58 10.41
CA LEU A 423 -3.32 13.60 9.45
C LEU A 423 -2.35 12.42 9.35
N VAL A 424 -2.88 11.21 9.41
CA VAL A 424 -2.28 10.02 8.79
C VAL A 424 -3.12 9.67 7.56
N GLU A 425 -2.50 9.43 6.42
CA GLU A 425 -3.22 9.07 5.20
C GLU A 425 -2.55 7.92 4.44
N ARG A 426 -3.37 7.15 3.72
CA ARG A 426 -2.89 6.11 2.83
C ARG A 426 -3.87 5.81 1.70
N GLY A 427 -3.33 5.38 0.56
CA GLY A 427 -4.11 4.90 -0.58
C GLY A 427 -4.29 6.00 -1.63
N LYS A 428 -5.32 5.90 -2.46
CA LYS A 428 -5.58 6.91 -3.51
C LYS A 428 -6.90 7.59 -3.24
N PRO A 429 -7.01 8.93 -3.33
CA PRO A 429 -8.32 9.56 -3.43
C PRO A 429 -9.07 8.93 -4.61
N PRO A 430 -10.35 8.53 -4.45
CA PRO A 430 -11.13 8.01 -5.57
C PRO A 430 -11.17 9.07 -6.67
N HIS A 431 -10.95 8.67 -7.92
CA HIS A 431 -11.04 9.61 -9.03
C HIS A 431 -12.47 10.18 -9.10
N SER A 432 -12.60 11.49 -8.86
CA SER A 432 -13.69 12.25 -9.44
C SER A 432 -13.63 12.04 -10.95
N ARG A 433 -14.64 11.40 -11.52
CA ARG A 433 -14.75 11.28 -12.97
C ARG A 433 -15.01 12.68 -13.52
N SER A 434 -14.04 13.23 -14.25
CA SER A 434 -14.21 14.47 -15.02
C SER A 434 -15.02 14.26 -16.31
N ASP A 435 -15.95 13.29 -16.28
CA ASP A 435 -16.98 13.04 -17.28
C ASP A 435 -18.31 13.35 -16.60
N GLY A 436 -19.16 14.17 -17.22
CA GLY A 436 -20.40 14.71 -16.65
C GLY A 436 -21.52 13.69 -16.42
N LYS A 437 -21.27 12.71 -15.55
CA LYS A 437 -22.29 11.87 -14.90
C LYS A 437 -22.03 11.91 -13.42
N GLU A 438 -22.96 12.50 -12.69
CA GLU A 438 -22.97 12.53 -11.24
C GLU A 438 -22.78 11.11 -10.71
N VAL A 439 -21.66 10.89 -10.02
CA VAL A 439 -21.53 9.72 -9.16
C VAL A 439 -22.43 10.03 -7.98
N ALA A 440 -23.60 9.40 -7.94
CA ALA A 440 -24.53 9.52 -6.82
C ALA A 440 -23.75 9.33 -5.52
N GLN A 441 -23.82 10.32 -4.63
CA GLN A 441 -23.18 10.23 -3.33
C GLN A 441 -23.74 9.00 -2.61
N GLU A 442 -22.87 8.09 -2.18
CA GLU A 442 -23.26 7.07 -1.20
C GLU A 442 -23.39 7.75 0.16
N GLU A 443 -24.46 8.51 0.32
CA GLU A 443 -24.77 9.27 1.52
C GLU A 443 -24.96 8.33 2.71
N ASN A 444 -23.98 8.37 3.63
CA ASN A 444 -24.09 8.02 5.05
C ASN A 444 -25.16 6.96 5.37
N PHE A 445 -24.87 5.70 5.04
CA PHE A 445 -25.81 4.59 5.12
C PHE A 445 -26.26 4.27 6.55
N LEU A 446 -27.26 5.02 7.05
CA LEU A 446 -28.08 4.58 8.17
C LEU A 446 -28.70 3.19 7.87
N PRO A 447 -28.90 2.35 8.90
CA PRO A 447 -29.59 1.07 8.76
C PRO A 447 -30.92 1.21 8.00
N LYS A 448 -31.24 0.24 7.13
CA LYS A 448 -32.40 0.31 6.22
C LYS A 448 -33.71 0.65 6.94
N TYR A 449 -33.88 0.17 8.17
CA TYR A 449 -35.04 0.46 9.01
C TYR A 449 -35.15 1.94 9.43
N GLN A 450 -34.04 2.56 9.89
CA GLN A 450 -34.02 3.99 10.23
C GLN A 450 -34.27 4.86 9.00
N ARG A 451 -33.64 4.56 7.84
CA ARG A 451 -33.93 5.31 6.60
C ARG A 451 -35.40 5.27 6.20
N VAL A 452 -36.09 4.15 6.39
CA VAL A 452 -37.54 4.09 6.13
C VAL A 452 -38.32 4.91 7.17
N LYS A 453 -37.97 4.83 8.46
CA LYS A 453 -38.61 5.65 9.50
C LYS A 453 -38.47 7.16 9.22
N ASP A 454 -37.27 7.62 8.90
CA ASP A 454 -36.97 9.03 8.62
C ASP A 454 -37.67 9.52 7.34
N LEU A 455 -37.78 8.67 6.30
CA LEU A 455 -38.56 8.98 5.09
C LEU A 455 -40.07 9.08 5.39
N CYS A 456 -40.61 8.19 6.24
CA CYS A 456 -42.01 8.24 6.67
C CYS A 456 -42.35 9.40 7.61
N GLN A 457 -41.35 10.15 8.10
CA GLN A 457 -41.56 11.40 8.84
C GLN A 457 -41.74 12.62 7.93
N LYS A 458 -41.47 12.51 6.63
CA LYS A 458 -41.74 13.58 5.66
C LYS A 458 -43.19 13.50 5.17
N ALA A 459 -43.88 14.65 5.15
CA ALA A 459 -45.30 14.75 4.77
C ALA A 459 -45.62 14.11 3.40
N GLU A 460 -44.71 14.23 2.42
CA GLU A 460 -44.76 13.61 1.07
C GLU A 460 -45.10 12.10 1.05
N TYR A 461 -44.76 11.38 2.12
CA TYR A 461 -44.93 9.92 2.23
C TYR A 461 -46.00 9.53 3.26
N GLN A 462 -46.58 10.50 3.99
CA GLN A 462 -47.61 10.26 5.00
C GLN A 462 -49.02 10.25 4.40
N THR A 463 -49.26 11.03 3.34
CA THR A 463 -50.51 10.96 2.58
C THR A 463 -50.63 9.61 1.86
N SER A 464 -51.79 8.98 1.93
CA SER A 464 -52.12 7.84 1.06
C SER A 464 -52.03 8.25 -0.42
N CYS A 465 -51.78 7.29 -1.32
CA CYS A 465 -51.55 7.48 -2.76
C CYS A 465 -52.72 8.12 -3.54
N GLN A 466 -52.96 9.42 -3.29
CA GLN A 466 -54.09 10.22 -3.81
C GLN A 466 -53.61 11.50 -4.50
N GLN A 467 -52.41 11.98 -4.17
CA GLN A 467 -51.82 13.20 -4.75
C GLN A 467 -51.29 12.91 -6.17
N PRO A 468 -51.64 13.71 -7.20
CA PRO A 468 -51.17 13.48 -8.57
C PRO A 468 -49.65 13.65 -8.66
N GLY A 469 -48.96 12.60 -9.11
CA GLY A 469 -47.50 12.55 -9.17
C GLY A 469 -46.81 11.93 -7.94
N GLN A 470 -47.54 11.61 -6.87
CA GLN A 470 -47.00 10.90 -5.71
C GLN A 470 -46.56 9.47 -6.10
N LYS A 471 -45.33 9.12 -5.76
CA LYS A 471 -44.70 7.84 -6.20
C LYS A 471 -44.67 6.76 -5.12
N TRP A 472 -44.77 7.15 -3.85
CA TRP A 472 -44.67 6.23 -2.70
C TRP A 472 -45.53 6.73 -1.53
N GLN A 473 -46.06 5.81 -0.74
CA GLN A 473 -46.68 6.06 0.57
C GLN A 473 -46.00 5.19 1.64
N CYS A 474 -46.07 5.60 2.90
CA CYS A 474 -45.73 4.74 4.02
C CYS A 474 -46.94 3.98 4.57
N VAL A 475 -46.70 2.75 5.02
CA VAL A 475 -47.67 1.88 5.70
C VAL A 475 -46.96 1.22 6.88
N GLU A 476 -47.63 1.12 8.02
CA GLU A 476 -47.14 0.37 9.17
C GLU A 476 -47.65 -1.08 9.12
N GLU A 477 -46.74 -2.05 9.15
CA GLU A 477 -47.12 -3.47 9.30
C GLU A 477 -47.62 -3.74 10.73
N PRO A 478 -48.49 -4.75 10.96
CA PRO A 478 -48.95 -5.16 12.31
C PRO A 478 -47.87 -5.55 13.33
N THR A 479 -46.59 -5.48 12.94
CA THR A 479 -45.40 -5.70 13.79
C THR A 479 -44.75 -4.39 14.27
N GLY A 480 -45.40 -3.24 14.10
CA GLY A 480 -44.86 -1.91 14.46
C GLY A 480 -43.68 -1.49 13.57
N ARG A 481 -43.71 -1.90 12.30
CA ARG A 481 -42.63 -1.64 11.33
C ARG A 481 -43.15 -0.89 10.11
N LEU A 482 -42.67 0.34 9.95
CA LEU A 482 -42.93 1.17 8.78
C LEU A 482 -42.27 0.60 7.51
N ARG A 483 -42.99 0.63 6.40
CA ARG A 483 -42.53 0.29 5.05
C ARG A 483 -43.04 1.28 4.00
N LEU A 484 -42.19 1.55 3.00
CA LEU A 484 -42.56 2.32 1.81
C LEU A 484 -43.17 1.40 0.74
N TYR A 485 -44.38 1.71 0.31
CA TYR A 485 -45.11 1.06 -0.79
C TYR A 485 -45.19 2.01 -1.99
N LYS A 486 -45.04 1.47 -3.21
CA LYS A 486 -45.09 2.28 -4.44
C LYS A 486 -46.53 2.56 -4.84
N CYS A 487 -46.85 3.82 -5.12
CA CYS A 487 -48.17 4.21 -5.63
C CYS A 487 -48.39 3.68 -7.06
N LYS A 488 -49.55 3.06 -7.31
CA LYS A 488 -50.01 2.67 -8.65
C LYS A 488 -50.68 3.88 -9.33
N GLY A 489 -49.89 4.77 -9.91
CA GLY A 489 -50.40 5.88 -10.72
C GLY A 489 -50.87 5.43 -12.11
N MET A 490 -52.02 5.95 -12.57
CA MET A 490 -52.50 5.81 -13.94
C MET A 490 -51.64 6.63 -14.91
N ALA A 491 -50.52 6.05 -15.35
CA ALA A 491 -49.57 6.66 -16.29
C ALA A 491 -49.40 5.75 -17.52
N GLY A 492 -50.48 5.59 -18.29
CA GLY A 492 -50.59 4.61 -19.38
C GLY A 492 -51.57 4.99 -20.49
N LEU A 493 -51.64 6.28 -20.83
CA LEU A 493 -52.39 6.86 -21.94
C LEU A 493 -51.68 8.15 -22.39
N LEU A 494 -51.99 8.66 -23.60
CA LEU A 494 -51.41 9.85 -24.24
C LEU A 494 -49.94 9.74 -24.72
N ALA A 495 -49.68 8.91 -25.75
CA ALA A 495 -48.73 9.20 -26.84
C ALA A 495 -48.68 8.09 -27.94
N ALA A 496 -49.81 7.77 -28.59
CA ALA A 496 -49.80 6.87 -29.75
C ALA A 496 -50.96 7.13 -30.74
N PRO A 497 -50.65 7.58 -31.96
CA PRO A 497 -51.25 7.03 -33.18
C PRO A 497 -50.19 6.87 -34.30
N ARG A 498 -50.37 6.07 -35.36
CA ARG A 498 -51.30 4.98 -35.71
C ARG A 498 -50.61 4.15 -36.81
N MET A 499 -50.97 2.88 -37.01
CA MET A 499 -50.72 2.21 -38.30
C MET A 499 -52.01 2.15 -39.10
N GLN A 500 -51.95 2.65 -40.35
CA GLN A 500 -52.93 2.54 -41.43
C GLN A 500 -52.28 3.12 -42.70
N ALA A 501 -52.67 2.78 -43.94
CA ALA A 501 -52.93 1.47 -44.56
C ALA A 501 -53.25 1.74 -46.05
N LEU A 502 -52.57 1.02 -46.96
CA LEU A 502 -52.96 0.72 -48.35
C LEU A 502 -53.31 1.84 -49.37
N MET A 503 -52.50 1.84 -50.44
CA MET A 503 -52.87 1.90 -51.87
C MET A 503 -53.43 3.16 -52.55
N SER A 504 -52.68 3.58 -53.58
CA SER A 504 -53.20 3.98 -54.90
C SER A 504 -52.29 3.42 -56.00
N SER A 505 -52.83 2.69 -56.98
CA SER A 505 -52.14 2.20 -58.20
C SER A 505 -51.67 3.36 -59.11
N GLY A 506 -50.71 3.24 -60.04
CA GLY A 506 -50.47 2.20 -61.05
C GLY A 506 -51.22 2.55 -62.36
N PRO A 507 -50.76 2.20 -63.59
CA PRO A 507 -49.94 1.04 -63.96
C PRO A 507 -48.81 1.35 -65.02
N ALA A 508 -48.43 0.33 -65.82
CA ALA A 508 -47.42 0.27 -66.91
C ALA A 508 -45.94 0.06 -66.49
N HIS A 509 -45.13 -0.83 -67.09
CA HIS A 509 -45.39 -1.85 -68.14
C HIS A 509 -44.41 -3.06 -68.04
N MET A 510 -44.85 -4.21 -68.60
CA MET A 510 -44.19 -5.50 -69.01
C MET A 510 -42.62 -5.58 -69.07
N SER A 511 -41.91 -6.73 -68.91
CA SER A 511 -42.25 -8.18 -68.73
C SER A 511 -41.00 -9.10 -68.54
N LEU A 512 -41.17 -10.31 -67.93
CA LEU A 512 -40.32 -11.56 -67.97
C LEU A 512 -38.84 -11.48 -67.47
N ALA A 513 -38.34 -12.28 -66.50
CA ALA A 513 -38.12 -13.75 -66.38
C ALA A 513 -36.68 -14.19 -66.81
N SER A 514 -35.98 -15.18 -66.23
CA SER A 514 -36.25 -16.16 -65.14
C SER A 514 -34.95 -16.61 -64.41
N ASN A 515 -35.07 -17.41 -63.33
CA ASN A 515 -33.96 -18.01 -62.56
C ASN A 515 -33.13 -19.07 -63.34
N SER A 516 -31.87 -19.29 -62.94
CA SER A 516 -31.38 -20.60 -62.42
C SER A 516 -30.00 -20.47 -61.75
N ASP A 517 -29.65 -21.43 -60.89
CA ASP A 517 -28.42 -21.48 -60.09
C ASP A 517 -27.23 -22.21 -60.76
N GLU A 518 -26.14 -22.35 -59.99
CA GLU A 518 -24.98 -23.24 -60.16
C GLU A 518 -23.91 -22.91 -61.22
N CYS A 519 -22.66 -23.16 -60.82
CA CYS A 519 -21.50 -23.34 -61.70
C CYS A 519 -20.49 -24.30 -61.01
N HIS A 520 -20.74 -25.61 -61.14
CA HIS A 520 -19.70 -26.63 -60.98
C HIS A 520 -18.76 -26.62 -62.20
N CYS A 521 -17.48 -26.96 -62.03
CA CYS A 521 -16.55 -27.25 -63.13
C CYS A 521 -15.55 -28.34 -62.70
N GLU A 522 -15.97 -29.60 -62.85
CA GLU A 522 -15.09 -30.73 -63.17
C GLU A 522 -15.27 -31.01 -64.70
N ASP A 523 -14.48 -31.82 -65.41
CA ASP A 523 -13.58 -32.90 -64.96
C ASP A 523 -12.47 -33.19 -66.00
N ASP A 524 -11.49 -34.02 -65.58
CA ASP A 524 -10.53 -34.91 -66.28
C ASP A 524 -9.91 -34.57 -67.68
N GLY A 525 -8.73 -35.12 -68.00
CA GLY A 525 -8.15 -34.92 -69.34
C GLY A 525 -6.69 -35.28 -69.68
N PHE A 526 -6.15 -36.41 -69.19
CA PHE A 526 -5.06 -37.18 -69.85
C PHE A 526 -3.69 -36.55 -70.31
N LYS A 527 -2.59 -37.22 -69.89
CA LYS A 527 -1.38 -37.61 -70.69
C LYS A 527 -0.44 -36.49 -71.24
N THR A 528 0.87 -36.69 -71.47
CA THR A 528 1.86 -37.73 -71.09
C THR A 528 3.29 -37.15 -71.23
N PHE A 529 4.23 -37.67 -70.42
CA PHE A 529 5.68 -37.81 -70.66
C PHE A 529 6.38 -37.04 -71.81
N LEU A 530 7.51 -36.40 -71.49
CA LEU A 530 8.83 -36.88 -71.95
C LEU A 530 10.01 -36.33 -71.10
N LEU A 531 11.16 -37.02 -71.13
CA LEU A 531 12.34 -36.72 -70.30
C LEU A 531 13.62 -36.49 -71.13
N LYS A 532 14.50 -35.61 -70.64
CA LYS A 532 15.99 -35.70 -70.69
C LYS A 532 16.56 -34.67 -69.68
N LYS A 533 17.24 -34.96 -68.55
CA LYS A 533 18.01 -36.12 -68.00
C LYS A 533 19.49 -36.19 -68.39
N LYS A 534 20.38 -35.64 -67.54
CA LYS A 534 21.74 -36.16 -67.21
C LYS A 534 22.36 -35.38 -66.02
N ARG A 535 23.27 -35.93 -65.19
CA ARG A 535 23.19 -37.07 -64.22
C ARG A 535 24.57 -37.22 -63.51
N LEU A 536 24.62 -38.10 -62.49
CA LEU A 536 25.76 -38.61 -61.66
C LEU A 536 25.86 -37.88 -60.30
N LEU A 537 26.26 -38.47 -59.16
CA LEU A 537 26.18 -39.81 -58.49
C LEU A 537 26.31 -39.51 -56.96
N LYS A 538 26.01 -40.32 -55.93
CA LYS A 538 25.46 -41.67 -55.64
C LYS A 538 24.73 -41.54 -54.25
N LYS A 539 24.10 -42.51 -53.57
CA LYS A 539 23.95 -43.97 -53.71
C LYS A 539 22.46 -44.39 -53.53
N THR A 540 22.07 -44.88 -52.34
CA THR A 540 20.76 -45.46 -51.93
C THR A 540 20.72 -45.51 -50.38
N LYS A 541 19.63 -45.60 -49.59
CA LYS A 541 18.16 -45.84 -49.69
C LYS A 541 17.48 -44.98 -48.57
N SER A 542 16.15 -44.80 -48.41
CA SER A 542 14.97 -44.74 -49.31
C SER A 542 13.76 -44.25 -48.49
N SER A 543 12.86 -43.43 -49.05
CA SER A 543 11.57 -43.06 -48.45
C SER A 543 10.38 -43.63 -49.24
N LYS A 544 9.18 -43.67 -48.61
CA LYS A 544 7.79 -43.62 -49.16
C LYS A 544 6.78 -44.23 -48.16
N ASP A 545 5.51 -43.81 -48.07
CA ASP A 545 4.86 -42.56 -48.50
C ASP A 545 3.54 -42.31 -47.70
N VAL A 546 2.88 -41.19 -47.97
CA VAL A 546 1.55 -40.69 -47.53
C VAL A 546 0.45 -41.78 -47.64
N SER A 547 -0.54 -41.91 -46.71
CA SER A 547 -1.73 -41.05 -46.69
C SER A 547 -2.73 -41.23 -45.51
N ARG A 548 -3.69 -40.28 -45.46
CA ARG A 548 -5.06 -40.29 -44.88
C ARG A 548 -5.28 -40.03 -43.37
N LYS A 549 -5.95 -38.89 -43.14
CA LYS A 549 -7.01 -38.57 -42.15
C LYS A 549 -7.18 -39.51 -40.94
N ARG A 550 -7.02 -38.98 -39.71
CA ARG A 550 -7.82 -39.34 -38.53
C ARG A 550 -7.80 -38.27 -37.45
N TRP A 551 -8.81 -38.25 -36.59
CA TRP A 551 -8.84 -37.46 -35.35
C TRP A 551 -7.91 -38.08 -34.28
N ALA A 552 -7.60 -37.31 -33.24
CA ALA A 552 -6.74 -37.76 -32.15
C ALA A 552 -7.35 -38.96 -31.38
N ARG A 553 -6.47 -39.84 -30.88
CA ARG A 553 -6.82 -40.92 -29.94
C ARG A 553 -6.37 -40.55 -28.53
N SER A 554 -7.00 -41.18 -27.55
CA SER A 554 -6.65 -41.15 -26.12
C SER A 554 -5.30 -41.80 -25.83
N ILE A 555 -4.78 -41.54 -24.63
CA ILE A 555 -3.63 -42.21 -24.02
C ILE A 555 -4.16 -43.04 -22.85
N SER A 556 -3.74 -44.30 -22.76
CA SER A 556 -4.00 -45.21 -21.64
C SER A 556 -2.77 -45.33 -20.73
N PHE A 557 -3.01 -45.64 -19.46
CA PHE A 557 -1.97 -46.05 -18.50
C PHE A 557 -2.52 -47.16 -17.60
N GLU A 558 -1.63 -47.82 -16.86
CA GLU A 558 -1.88 -49.11 -16.22
C GLU A 558 -1.47 -49.05 -14.74
N VAL A 559 -2.29 -49.62 -13.85
CA VAL A 559 -2.01 -49.82 -12.42
C VAL A 559 -2.70 -51.13 -12.01
N ASP A 560 -1.96 -52.04 -11.36
CA ASP A 560 -2.44 -53.29 -10.77
C ASP A 560 -3.34 -54.17 -11.67
N GLY A 561 -3.00 -54.25 -12.96
CA GLY A 561 -3.46 -55.31 -13.88
C GLY A 561 -4.71 -55.03 -14.71
N ASP A 562 -5.48 -53.98 -14.40
CA ASP A 562 -6.66 -53.57 -15.16
C ASP A 562 -6.45 -52.30 -15.99
N LEU A 563 -7.07 -52.25 -17.17
CA LEU A 563 -6.76 -51.28 -18.23
C LEU A 563 -7.88 -50.23 -18.37
N TYR A 564 -7.65 -49.05 -17.77
CA TYR A 564 -8.66 -47.98 -17.69
C TYR A 564 -8.64 -47.05 -18.92
N ALA A 565 -9.82 -46.79 -19.49
CA ALA A 565 -10.03 -45.77 -20.52
C ALA A 565 -11.06 -44.74 -20.04
N VAL A 566 -10.71 -43.46 -20.11
CA VAL A 566 -11.61 -42.34 -19.75
C VAL A 566 -12.25 -41.78 -21.01
N ASP A 567 -13.56 -41.88 -21.10
CA ASP A 567 -14.38 -41.07 -22.01
C ASP A 567 -15.14 -39.99 -21.21
N LEU A 568 -15.55 -38.90 -21.86
CA LEU A 568 -15.98 -37.66 -21.19
C LEU A 568 -17.43 -37.27 -21.51
N GLU A 569 -18.40 -38.16 -21.23
CA GLU A 569 -19.80 -37.72 -21.11
C GLU A 569 -20.71 -38.54 -20.16
N GLU A 570 -20.39 -39.80 -19.81
CA GLU A 570 -21.22 -40.61 -18.89
C GLU A 570 -20.45 -41.14 -17.64
N GLY A 571 -21.20 -41.49 -16.59
CA GLY A 571 -20.69 -41.88 -15.27
C GLY A 571 -20.85 -43.37 -14.94
N TYR A 572 -20.25 -43.79 -13.81
CA TYR A 572 -20.12 -45.19 -13.39
C TYR A 572 -21.39 -46.06 -13.49
N GLN A 573 -21.26 -47.18 -14.22
CA GLN A 573 -22.11 -48.36 -14.16
C GLN A 573 -21.21 -49.62 -14.14
N PRO A 574 -21.34 -50.53 -13.16
CA PRO A 574 -20.58 -51.79 -13.16
C PRO A 574 -21.29 -52.84 -14.02
N MET A 575 -20.67 -53.24 -15.14
CA MET A 575 -21.05 -54.46 -15.87
C MET A 575 -20.15 -55.62 -15.45
N GLY A 576 -20.72 -56.63 -14.79
CA GLY A 576 -20.12 -57.95 -14.69
C GLY A 576 -21.03 -58.98 -15.35
N MET A 577 -20.46 -60.04 -15.94
CA MET A 577 -21.21 -61.29 -16.19
C MET A 577 -20.30 -62.50 -16.51
N LYS A 578 -20.43 -63.52 -15.66
CA LYS A 578 -20.50 -64.97 -15.97
C LYS A 578 -19.35 -65.74 -16.66
N ASN A 579 -18.78 -66.62 -15.83
CA ASN A 579 -18.80 -68.09 -15.96
C ASN A 579 -17.69 -68.86 -16.70
N SER A 580 -17.36 -70.00 -16.07
CA SER A 580 -16.86 -71.28 -16.62
C SER A 580 -15.44 -71.32 -17.21
N SER A 581 -14.64 -72.38 -17.00
CA SER A 581 -14.68 -73.50 -16.02
C SER A 581 -13.35 -74.28 -16.12
N TRP A 582 -13.26 -75.45 -15.46
CA TRP A 582 -12.14 -76.43 -15.51
C TRP A 582 -10.87 -76.03 -14.72
N THR A 583 -10.16 -76.91 -14.02
CA THR A 583 -10.44 -78.11 -13.17
C THR A 583 -9.07 -78.56 -12.64
N GLY A 584 -8.91 -78.88 -11.35
CA GLY A 584 -7.60 -79.32 -10.81
C GLY A 584 -7.59 -79.55 -9.31
N ASP A 585 -7.93 -80.78 -8.92
CA ASP A 585 -7.95 -81.35 -7.56
C ASP A 585 -6.83 -82.44 -7.48
N PRO A 586 -6.44 -83.06 -6.34
CA PRO A 586 -6.74 -82.81 -4.92
C PRO A 586 -5.48 -82.69 -4.01
N GLY A 587 -5.67 -82.48 -2.69
CA GLY A 587 -4.68 -82.93 -1.69
C GLY A 587 -4.71 -82.28 -0.29
N THR A 588 -5.41 -82.92 0.66
CA THR A 588 -5.17 -83.00 2.13
C THR A 588 -4.18 -82.02 2.82
N GLY A 589 -4.48 -81.38 3.96
CA GLY A 589 -5.67 -81.41 4.84
C GLY A 589 -5.27 -81.27 6.33
N GLY A 590 -6.17 -80.81 7.22
CA GLY A 590 -5.91 -80.83 8.67
C GLY A 590 -6.75 -79.93 9.59
N TRP A 591 -7.81 -80.50 10.15
CA TRP A 591 -8.26 -80.38 11.56
C TRP A 591 -8.82 -79.05 12.15
N ASN A 592 -10.00 -79.22 12.79
CA ASN A 592 -10.64 -78.45 13.87
C ASN A 592 -11.17 -77.02 13.55
N GLU A 593 -12.38 -76.62 14.00
CA GLU A 593 -13.53 -77.35 14.59
C GLU A 593 -14.79 -76.46 14.52
N GLU A 594 -15.95 -77.09 14.25
CA GLU A 594 -17.35 -76.72 14.59
C GLU A 594 -17.64 -75.26 15.04
N GLU A 595 -18.35 -74.38 14.30
CA GLU A 595 -19.72 -74.44 13.74
C GLU A 595 -20.83 -74.90 14.72
N GLU A 596 -22.09 -74.45 14.65
CA GLU A 596 -22.72 -73.15 14.27
C GLU A 596 -24.22 -73.23 14.69
N VAL A 597 -25.05 -72.22 14.38
CA VAL A 597 -26.54 -72.19 14.45
C VAL A 597 -27.16 -72.53 15.82
N GLU A 598 -28.46 -72.47 16.13
CA GLU A 598 -29.76 -72.35 15.42
C GLU A 598 -30.59 -71.20 16.07
N GLU A 599 -31.71 -70.64 15.56
CA GLU A 599 -32.55 -70.94 14.40
C GLU A 599 -33.41 -69.71 13.95
N PHE A 600 -34.08 -69.84 12.78
CA PHE A 600 -35.48 -69.45 12.41
C PHE A 600 -36.23 -68.22 13.00
N SER A 601 -37.27 -67.65 12.38
CA SER A 601 -37.87 -67.66 11.02
C SER A 601 -38.89 -66.48 10.99
N GLY A 602 -39.53 -66.04 9.90
CA GLY A 602 -39.60 -66.50 8.52
C GLY A 602 -40.76 -65.76 7.80
N MET A 603 -41.13 -66.21 6.59
CA MET A 603 -42.25 -65.71 5.76
C MET A 603 -42.15 -64.28 5.17
N GLY A 604 -42.51 -64.17 3.89
CA GLY A 604 -42.88 -62.94 3.19
C GLY A 604 -43.95 -63.26 2.14
N VAL A 605 -44.39 -62.29 1.33
CA VAL A 605 -45.24 -62.53 0.14
C VAL A 605 -45.03 -61.45 -0.94
N THR A 606 -45.38 -61.77 -2.18
CA THR A 606 -45.08 -61.00 -3.39
C THR A 606 -46.17 -59.99 -3.78
N THR A 607 -45.85 -58.98 -4.60
CA THR A 607 -46.66 -58.61 -5.79
C THR A 607 -46.03 -57.56 -6.73
N ARG A 608 -46.06 -57.88 -8.02
CA ARG A 608 -46.12 -57.03 -9.24
C ARG A 608 -46.82 -57.91 -10.31
N PRO A 609 -47.36 -57.38 -11.43
CA PRO A 609 -47.41 -55.99 -11.88
C PRO A 609 -48.84 -55.50 -12.24
N SER A 610 -48.97 -54.25 -12.70
CA SER A 610 -49.79 -53.94 -13.88
C SER A 610 -49.27 -52.67 -14.58
N THR A 611 -49.57 -52.53 -15.86
CA THR A 611 -49.20 -51.37 -16.69
C THR A 611 -50.44 -50.58 -17.10
N SER A 612 -50.35 -49.25 -17.05
CA SER A 612 -51.22 -48.36 -17.83
C SER A 612 -50.46 -47.11 -18.24
N ASN A 613 -50.81 -46.56 -19.39
CA ASN A 613 -50.16 -45.39 -20.00
C ASN A 613 -50.84 -44.08 -19.59
N THR A 614 -50.22 -42.96 -20.00
CA THR A 614 -50.73 -41.57 -19.93
C THR A 614 -50.61 -40.90 -18.54
N LEU A 615 -50.34 -39.59 -18.41
CA LEU A 615 -50.11 -38.53 -19.42
C LEU A 615 -48.70 -37.89 -19.31
N THR A 616 -48.22 -37.36 -20.43
CA THR A 616 -47.03 -36.51 -20.54
C THR A 616 -47.29 -35.10 -20.02
N HIS A 617 -46.37 -34.53 -19.22
CA HIS A 617 -46.25 -33.08 -19.01
C HIS A 617 -44.76 -32.65 -18.86
N PRO A 618 -44.42 -31.38 -19.12
CA PRO A 618 -43.10 -31.07 -19.72
C PRO A 618 -41.94 -30.93 -18.73
N ALA A 619 -40.73 -31.16 -19.24
CA ALA A 619 -39.49 -30.97 -18.50
C ALA A 619 -39.23 -29.48 -18.19
N GLY A 620 -39.05 -29.17 -16.89
CA GLY A 620 -38.48 -27.90 -16.45
C GLY A 620 -36.98 -27.84 -16.75
N LEU A 621 -36.45 -26.65 -17.05
CA LEU A 621 -35.06 -26.47 -17.42
C LEU A 621 -34.16 -26.67 -16.19
N LYS A 622 -33.35 -27.73 -16.21
CA LYS A 622 -32.48 -28.11 -15.09
C LYS A 622 -31.23 -27.23 -15.09
N VAL A 623 -31.16 -26.29 -14.15
CA VAL A 623 -30.10 -25.27 -14.08
C VAL A 623 -28.92 -25.74 -13.23
N THR A 624 -29.16 -26.53 -12.18
CA THR A 624 -28.09 -27.20 -11.42
C THR A 624 -28.45 -28.67 -11.18
N TYR A 625 -27.49 -29.44 -10.66
CA TYR A 625 -27.73 -30.83 -10.26
C TYR A 625 -28.80 -31.00 -9.16
N ARG A 626 -29.18 -29.93 -8.45
CA ARG A 626 -30.23 -29.94 -7.39
C ARG A 626 -31.37 -28.93 -7.55
N CYS A 627 -31.35 -28.06 -8.57
CA CYS A 627 -32.40 -27.06 -8.81
C CYS A 627 -32.80 -26.99 -10.29
N SER A 628 -34.11 -26.92 -10.56
CA SER A 628 -34.68 -26.67 -11.88
C SER A 628 -35.64 -25.48 -11.87
N ILE A 629 -35.76 -24.82 -13.03
CA ILE A 629 -36.76 -23.79 -13.29
C ILE A 629 -37.95 -24.46 -13.98
N LEU A 630 -39.14 -24.33 -13.38
CA LEU A 630 -40.39 -24.81 -13.95
C LEU A 630 -40.92 -23.79 -14.98
N MET A 631 -41.83 -24.20 -15.87
CA MET A 631 -42.38 -23.35 -16.95
C MET A 631 -43.20 -22.12 -16.49
N ASN A 632 -43.34 -21.91 -15.18
CA ASN A 632 -43.98 -20.76 -14.54
C ASN A 632 -42.95 -19.82 -13.85
N ASP A 633 -41.69 -19.87 -14.27
CA ASP A 633 -40.52 -19.18 -13.70
C ASP A 633 -40.24 -19.47 -12.20
N THR A 634 -40.94 -20.44 -11.58
CA THR A 634 -40.65 -20.85 -10.20
C THR A 634 -39.48 -21.83 -10.13
N VAL A 635 -38.58 -21.61 -9.17
CA VAL A 635 -37.41 -22.47 -8.93
C VAL A 635 -37.79 -23.57 -7.95
N LYS A 636 -37.63 -24.83 -8.35
CA LYS A 636 -37.77 -26.01 -7.48
C LYS A 636 -36.39 -26.61 -7.21
N CYS A 637 -35.98 -26.61 -5.95
CA CYS A 637 -34.76 -27.26 -5.48
C CYS A 637 -35.07 -28.49 -4.62
N ASP A 638 -34.09 -29.39 -4.51
CA ASP A 638 -34.08 -30.52 -3.56
C ASP A 638 -34.39 -30.07 -2.13
N GLY A 639 -35.36 -30.74 -1.48
CA GLY A 639 -35.75 -30.46 -0.09
C GLY A 639 -34.64 -30.70 0.92
N GLY A 640 -33.65 -31.56 0.60
CA GLY A 640 -32.43 -31.72 1.40
C GLY A 640 -31.61 -30.44 1.52
N LEU A 641 -31.66 -29.56 0.52
CA LEU A 641 -30.91 -28.30 0.49
C LEU A 641 -31.35 -27.31 1.58
N TYR A 642 -32.64 -27.29 1.92
CA TYR A 642 -33.21 -26.38 2.92
C TYR A 642 -33.16 -26.92 4.35
N LYS A 643 -32.83 -28.21 4.54
CA LYS A 643 -32.69 -28.84 5.87
C LYS A 643 -31.36 -28.53 6.57
N SER A 644 -30.36 -28.00 5.86
CA SER A 644 -29.07 -27.61 6.43
C SER A 644 -28.63 -26.25 5.91
N LEU A 645 -28.42 -25.31 6.84
CA LEU A 645 -27.92 -23.96 6.54
C LEU A 645 -26.54 -24.00 5.86
N GLN A 646 -25.72 -25.02 6.11
CA GLN A 646 -24.42 -25.18 5.49
C GLN A 646 -24.56 -25.67 4.03
N ALA A 647 -25.34 -26.72 3.80
CA ALA A 647 -25.61 -27.21 2.43
C ALA A 647 -26.24 -26.14 1.53
N TRP A 648 -27.11 -25.29 2.08
CA TRP A 648 -27.66 -24.13 1.38
C TRP A 648 -26.59 -23.09 1.02
N LYS A 649 -25.71 -22.72 1.95
CA LYS A 649 -24.61 -21.77 1.71
C LYS A 649 -23.65 -22.29 0.63
N ASP A 650 -23.25 -23.55 0.71
CA ASP A 650 -22.26 -24.12 -0.20
C ASP A 650 -22.79 -24.25 -1.63
N HIS A 651 -24.06 -24.67 -1.79
CA HIS A 651 -24.70 -24.71 -3.11
C HIS A 651 -24.97 -23.31 -3.68
N LYS A 652 -25.29 -22.31 -2.83
CA LYS A 652 -25.39 -20.91 -3.25
C LYS A 652 -24.04 -20.36 -3.75
N LEU A 653 -22.95 -20.63 -3.03
CA LEU A 653 -21.59 -20.24 -3.42
C LEU A 653 -21.17 -20.86 -4.77
N HIS A 654 -21.51 -22.14 -4.98
CA HIS A 654 -21.29 -22.85 -6.23
C HIS A 654 -22.01 -22.16 -7.41
N ILE A 655 -23.29 -21.81 -7.26
CA ILE A 655 -24.08 -21.08 -8.27
C ILE A 655 -23.47 -19.69 -8.54
N GLU A 656 -23.06 -18.95 -7.51
CA GLU A 656 -22.45 -17.62 -7.68
C GLU A 656 -21.14 -17.69 -8.48
N HIS A 657 -20.33 -18.74 -8.29
CA HIS A 657 -19.12 -19.00 -9.06
C HIS A 657 -19.40 -19.42 -10.52
N GLU A 658 -20.38 -20.29 -10.73
CA GLU A 658 -20.79 -20.72 -12.08
C GLU A 658 -21.31 -19.55 -12.92
N ILE A 659 -22.06 -18.63 -12.31
CA ILE A 659 -22.49 -17.38 -12.95
C ILE A 659 -21.29 -16.51 -13.36
N GLU A 660 -20.29 -16.30 -12.49
CA GLU A 660 -19.12 -15.47 -12.82
C GLU A 660 -18.28 -16.07 -13.97
N THR A 661 -18.08 -17.39 -13.96
CA THR A 661 -17.33 -18.08 -15.02
C THR A 661 -18.08 -18.05 -16.36
N LEU A 662 -19.40 -18.26 -16.38
CA LEU A 662 -20.23 -18.13 -17.58
C LEU A 662 -20.29 -16.70 -18.12
N GLN A 663 -20.43 -15.68 -17.26
CA GLN A 663 -20.35 -14.28 -17.67
C GLN A 663 -19.00 -13.95 -18.32
N THR A 664 -17.90 -14.48 -17.77
CA THR A 664 -16.56 -14.34 -18.33
C THR A 664 -16.42 -15.03 -19.69
N LYS A 665 -16.96 -16.24 -19.83
CA LYS A 665 -17.00 -16.99 -21.11
C LYS A 665 -17.80 -16.22 -22.17
N ILE A 666 -18.97 -15.69 -21.82
CA ILE A 666 -19.81 -14.85 -22.70
C ILE A 666 -19.08 -13.56 -23.11
N LYS A 667 -18.37 -12.90 -22.19
CA LYS A 667 -17.58 -11.69 -22.48
C LYS A 667 -16.48 -11.96 -23.51
N ASN A 668 -15.73 -13.05 -23.33
CA ASN A 668 -14.68 -13.46 -24.27
C ASN A 668 -15.27 -13.81 -25.64
N LEU A 669 -16.39 -14.54 -25.69
CA LEU A 669 -17.09 -14.87 -26.94
C LEU A 669 -17.67 -13.63 -27.65
N ARG A 670 -18.12 -12.60 -26.91
CA ARG A 670 -18.51 -11.30 -27.48
C ARG A 670 -17.32 -10.57 -28.10
N GLU A 671 -16.13 -10.63 -27.48
CA GLU A 671 -14.90 -10.04 -28.04
C GLU A 671 -14.44 -10.77 -29.31
N VAL A 672 -14.52 -12.11 -29.34
CA VAL A 672 -14.26 -12.94 -30.54
C VAL A 672 -15.29 -12.65 -31.65
N LYS A 673 -16.59 -12.62 -31.34
CA LYS A 673 -17.65 -12.24 -32.31
C LYS A 673 -17.42 -10.81 -32.85
N GLY A 674 -16.96 -9.90 -32.00
CA GLY A 674 -16.54 -8.56 -32.40
C GLY A 674 -15.26 -8.52 -33.24
N HIS A 675 -14.35 -9.50 -33.12
CA HIS A 675 -13.19 -9.65 -33.99
C HIS A 675 -13.57 -10.24 -35.35
N LEU A 676 -14.36 -11.32 -35.39
CA LEU A 676 -14.85 -11.94 -36.63
C LEU A 676 -15.67 -10.95 -37.48
N LYS A 677 -16.49 -10.09 -36.86
CA LYS A 677 -17.18 -8.99 -37.55
C LYS A 677 -16.25 -7.92 -38.16
N ARG A 678 -14.98 -7.83 -37.74
CA ARG A 678 -13.97 -6.89 -38.26
C ARG A 678 -13.01 -7.52 -39.27
N VAL A 679 -13.05 -8.84 -39.45
CA VAL A 679 -12.16 -9.61 -40.34
C VAL A 679 -13.01 -10.59 -41.16
N ARG A 680 -14.06 -10.07 -41.80
CA ARG A 680 -14.85 -10.83 -42.78
C ARG A 680 -14.08 -10.90 -44.11
N PRO A 681 -13.81 -12.10 -44.67
CA PRO A 681 -13.24 -12.22 -46.02
C PRO A 681 -14.24 -11.76 -47.09
N ASN A 682 -13.72 -11.35 -48.24
CA ASN A 682 -14.50 -11.19 -49.47
C ASN A 682 -14.42 -12.49 -50.29
N GLU A 683 -15.48 -12.80 -51.03
CA GLU A 683 -15.51 -13.89 -52.00
C GLU A 683 -14.92 -13.43 -53.35
N CYS A 684 -14.33 -14.36 -54.09
CA CYS A 684 -13.72 -14.12 -55.40
C CYS A 684 -14.24 -15.15 -56.42
N HIS A 685 -14.33 -14.73 -57.68
CA HIS A 685 -14.35 -15.65 -58.82
C HIS A 685 -13.40 -15.17 -59.93
N CYS A 686 -12.94 -16.11 -60.74
CA CYS A 686 -11.69 -15.98 -61.50
C CYS A 686 -11.92 -15.75 -63.00
N PRO A 687 -11.06 -14.96 -63.66
CA PRO A 687 -10.89 -15.03 -65.11
C PRO A 687 -9.42 -15.18 -65.58
N GLY A 688 -9.23 -15.96 -66.64
CA GLY A 688 -8.24 -15.70 -67.71
C GLY A 688 -6.75 -15.94 -67.43
N ASN A 689 -6.12 -16.80 -68.25
CA ASN A 689 -4.67 -16.94 -68.36
C ASN A 689 -4.08 -16.10 -69.53
N LEU A 690 -2.74 -16.03 -69.58
CA LEU A 690 -1.87 -15.63 -70.71
C LEU A 690 -1.69 -14.11 -70.96
N PRO A 691 -0.52 -13.66 -71.50
CA PRO A 691 0.82 -14.25 -71.38
C PRO A 691 1.94 -13.24 -71.03
N GLU A 692 3.17 -13.75 -71.05
CA GLU A 692 4.47 -13.10 -70.84
C GLU A 692 4.65 -11.64 -71.32
N ASN A 693 5.41 -10.84 -70.55
CA ASN A 693 6.72 -10.43 -71.05
C ASN A 693 7.74 -9.96 -69.99
N LYS A 694 8.99 -9.81 -70.45
CA LYS A 694 10.15 -9.30 -69.70
C LYS A 694 10.17 -7.78 -69.72
N ASN A 695 10.55 -7.10 -68.62
CA ASN A 695 11.84 -6.38 -68.58
C ASN A 695 12.13 -5.56 -67.31
N MET A 696 13.41 -5.20 -67.24
CA MET A 696 14.15 -4.44 -66.23
C MET A 696 13.91 -2.91 -66.29
N PHE A 697 14.44 -2.19 -65.29
CA PHE A 697 14.43 -0.72 -65.05
C PHE A 697 13.13 -0.16 -64.43
N ARG A 698 13.09 0.67 -63.37
CA ARG A 698 13.99 1.62 -62.64
C ARG A 698 13.62 3.09 -62.94
N LEU A 699 13.27 3.84 -61.88
CA LEU A 699 13.21 5.31 -61.68
C LEU A 699 11.82 5.95 -61.39
N LYS A 700 11.75 6.56 -60.19
CA LYS A 700 11.23 7.91 -59.86
C LYS A 700 9.72 8.28 -59.98
N MET A 701 9.15 8.47 -58.78
CA MET A 701 8.72 9.79 -58.22
C MET A 701 7.28 10.30 -58.42
N GLY A 702 6.60 10.56 -57.29
CA GLY A 702 5.26 11.17 -57.13
C GLY A 702 4.59 10.55 -55.89
N ARG A 703 4.43 11.20 -54.71
CA ARG A 703 3.56 12.34 -54.35
C ARG A 703 2.16 12.19 -54.97
N THR A 704 1.06 12.07 -54.22
CA THR A 704 0.80 12.15 -52.75
C THR A 704 -0.39 11.20 -52.41
N HIS A 705 -0.58 10.69 -51.17
CA HIS A 705 -1.10 11.43 -50.01
C HIS A 705 -0.76 10.78 -48.66
N SER A 706 -0.97 11.53 -47.57
CA SER A 706 -0.64 11.15 -46.20
C SER A 706 -1.73 10.32 -45.51
N PHE A 707 -1.33 9.26 -44.81
CA PHE A 707 -2.02 8.82 -43.59
C PHE A 707 -1.09 8.94 -42.37
N SER A 708 -1.64 9.36 -41.24
CA SER A 708 -0.86 10.07 -40.21
C SER A 708 -0.15 9.18 -39.19
N LYS A 709 0.95 9.73 -38.65
CA LYS A 709 1.81 9.12 -37.62
C LYS A 709 1.03 8.91 -36.32
N MET A 710 0.98 7.68 -35.79
CA MET A 710 0.76 7.51 -34.35
C MET A 710 1.91 8.18 -33.58
N ALA A 711 1.60 9.06 -32.63
CA ALA A 711 2.61 9.75 -31.84
C ALA A 711 3.51 8.75 -31.07
N SER A 712 4.82 8.94 -31.09
CA SER A 712 5.79 8.05 -30.43
C SER A 712 5.48 7.84 -28.94
N LYS A 713 4.96 8.88 -28.27
CA LYS A 713 4.48 8.88 -26.89
C LYS A 713 3.37 7.84 -26.64
N GLN A 714 2.43 7.66 -27.58
CA GLN A 714 1.39 6.61 -27.51
C GLN A 714 1.99 5.21 -27.74
N LYS A 715 2.89 5.04 -28.71
CA LYS A 715 3.58 3.76 -28.96
C LYS A 715 4.39 3.31 -27.74
N ALA A 716 5.08 4.25 -27.07
CA ALA A 716 5.80 4.01 -25.82
C ALA A 716 4.84 3.63 -24.66
N GLN A 717 3.72 4.34 -24.47
CA GLN A 717 2.72 3.98 -23.47
C GLN A 717 2.09 2.60 -23.73
N TRP A 718 1.82 2.25 -24.99
CA TRP A 718 1.31 0.93 -25.38
C TRP A 718 2.33 -0.17 -25.07
N LEU A 719 3.61 0.02 -25.45
CA LEU A 719 4.70 -0.88 -25.10
C LEU A 719 4.85 -1.07 -23.58
N GLN A 720 4.75 0.00 -22.78
CA GLN A 720 4.78 -0.11 -21.32
C GLN A 720 3.55 -0.85 -20.76
N LYS A 721 2.35 -0.60 -21.29
CA LYS A 721 1.12 -1.34 -20.90
C LYS A 721 1.24 -2.82 -21.24
N GLU A 722 1.74 -3.16 -22.43
CA GLU A 722 1.95 -4.54 -22.88
C GLU A 722 3.10 -5.23 -22.12
N GLN A 723 4.19 -4.53 -21.79
CA GLN A 723 5.21 -5.07 -20.88
C GLN A 723 4.65 -5.33 -19.47
N LYS A 724 3.82 -4.43 -18.93
CA LYS A 724 3.11 -4.65 -17.65
C LYS A 724 2.15 -5.85 -17.75
N ARG A 725 1.43 -6.01 -18.87
CA ARG A 725 0.57 -7.19 -19.16
C ARG A 725 1.38 -8.48 -19.22
N ARG A 726 2.48 -8.53 -19.99
CA ARG A 726 3.39 -9.69 -20.09
C ARG A 726 4.12 -10.01 -18.78
N LYS A 727 4.37 -9.03 -17.91
CA LYS A 727 4.87 -9.25 -16.54
C LYS A 727 3.78 -9.85 -15.64
N LYS A 728 2.52 -9.37 -15.71
CA LYS A 728 1.38 -9.98 -15.01
C LYS A 728 1.13 -11.42 -15.46
N ILE A 729 1.07 -11.67 -16.79
CA ILE A 729 0.85 -13.00 -17.36
C ILE A 729 1.98 -13.96 -16.97
N ARG A 730 3.25 -13.57 -17.03
CA ARG A 730 4.36 -14.44 -16.57
C ARG A 730 4.32 -14.74 -15.06
N LYS A 731 3.89 -13.79 -14.22
CA LYS A 731 3.64 -14.06 -12.79
C LYS A 731 2.45 -15.00 -12.58
N PHE A 732 1.39 -14.89 -13.39
CA PHE A 732 0.21 -15.75 -13.32
C PHE A 732 0.50 -17.19 -13.80
N LEU A 733 1.22 -17.34 -14.91
CA LEU A 733 1.66 -18.65 -15.40
C LEU A 733 2.61 -19.35 -14.41
N LYS A 734 3.53 -18.61 -13.76
CA LYS A 734 4.34 -19.19 -12.66
C LYS A 734 3.48 -19.65 -11.48
N ARG A 735 2.42 -18.92 -11.11
CA ARG A 735 1.50 -19.33 -10.04
C ARG A 735 0.77 -20.63 -10.35
N LEU A 736 0.26 -20.76 -11.58
CA LEU A 736 -0.36 -22.00 -12.07
C LEU A 736 0.64 -23.16 -12.11
N GLN A 737 1.86 -22.90 -12.58
CA GLN A 737 2.93 -23.91 -12.63
C GLN A 737 3.43 -24.36 -11.24
N ASN A 738 3.25 -23.53 -10.21
CA ASN A 738 3.67 -23.78 -8.84
C ASN A 738 2.54 -24.32 -7.91
N ASN A 739 1.30 -24.45 -8.39
CA ASN A 739 0.11 -24.64 -7.53
C ASN A 739 0.02 -23.60 -6.37
N ASP A 740 0.31 -22.33 -6.66
CA ASP A 740 0.25 -21.23 -5.68
C ASP A 740 -1.20 -20.99 -5.17
N THR A 741 -1.59 -21.69 -4.09
CA THR A 741 -2.84 -21.46 -3.36
C THR A 741 -2.84 -20.13 -2.59
N CYS A 742 -1.71 -19.42 -2.54
CA CYS A 742 -1.51 -18.18 -1.81
C CYS A 742 -2.10 -16.93 -2.52
N SER A 743 -3.43 -16.89 -2.67
CA SER A 743 -4.14 -15.69 -3.13
C SER A 743 -5.56 -15.57 -2.58
N MET A 744 -5.77 -14.57 -1.72
CA MET A 744 -7.10 -14.10 -1.32
C MET A 744 -7.55 -12.94 -2.22
N PRO A 745 -8.84 -12.85 -2.62
CA PRO A 745 -9.36 -11.72 -3.39
C PRO A 745 -9.10 -10.37 -2.70
N GLY A 746 -8.63 -9.37 -3.47
CA GLY A 746 -8.34 -8.01 -2.99
C GLY A 746 -7.04 -7.85 -2.19
N LEU A 747 -6.59 -8.87 -1.44
CA LEU A 747 -5.39 -8.81 -0.60
C LEU A 747 -4.09 -9.02 -1.39
N THR A 748 -3.00 -8.43 -0.90
CA THR A 748 -1.63 -8.76 -1.33
C THR A 748 -1.07 -9.85 -0.43
N CYS A 749 -1.01 -11.07 -0.95
CA CYS A 749 -0.45 -12.23 -0.28
C CYS A 749 1.00 -12.50 -0.70
N PHE A 750 1.77 -13.04 0.24
CA PHE A 750 3.16 -13.49 0.07
C PHE A 750 3.28 -14.94 0.55
N THR A 751 3.90 -15.78 -0.28
CA THR A 751 4.37 -17.10 0.13
C THR A 751 5.73 -16.92 0.80
N HIS A 752 5.88 -17.47 2.01
CA HIS A 752 7.17 -17.66 2.67
C HIS A 752 7.58 -19.12 2.52
N ASP A 753 8.86 -19.38 2.26
CA ASP A 753 9.43 -20.71 2.10
C ASP A 753 10.74 -20.83 2.88
N ASN A 754 11.40 -21.99 2.79
CA ASN A 754 12.66 -22.26 3.50
C ASN A 754 13.82 -21.36 3.03
N HIS A 755 13.66 -20.62 1.92
CA HIS A 755 14.64 -19.68 1.36
C HIS A 755 14.31 -18.21 1.69
N HIS A 756 13.34 -17.93 2.56
CA HIS A 756 12.94 -16.55 2.93
C HIS A 756 14.10 -15.74 3.57
N TRP A 757 15.07 -16.41 4.19
CA TRP A 757 16.32 -15.82 4.70
C TRP A 757 17.54 -16.48 4.08
N GLN A 758 18.60 -15.70 3.85
CA GLN A 758 19.87 -16.14 3.25
C GLN A 758 20.96 -16.39 4.30
N THR A 759 20.84 -15.83 5.50
CA THR A 759 21.72 -16.15 6.64
C THR A 759 21.03 -17.06 7.66
N ALA A 760 21.80 -17.86 8.40
CA ALA A 760 21.28 -18.66 9.51
C ALA A 760 20.77 -17.77 10.67
N PRO A 761 19.78 -18.22 11.47
CA PRO A 761 19.04 -19.48 11.37
C PRO A 761 18.03 -19.48 10.20
N PHE A 762 17.99 -20.57 9.44
CA PHE A 762 17.10 -20.74 8.29
C PHE A 762 15.68 -21.16 8.70
N TRP A 763 14.71 -20.90 7.83
CA TRP A 763 13.33 -21.35 8.04
C TRP A 763 13.18 -22.83 7.65
N THR A 764 12.69 -23.66 8.58
CA THR A 764 12.65 -25.13 8.42
C THR A 764 11.24 -25.73 8.38
N MET A 765 10.21 -25.00 8.79
CA MET A 765 8.82 -25.48 8.93
C MET A 765 8.03 -25.64 7.62
N GLY A 766 8.68 -25.49 6.46
CA GLY A 766 8.02 -25.58 5.16
C GLY A 766 7.26 -24.30 4.76
N PRO A 767 6.72 -24.25 3.53
CA PRO A 767 6.12 -23.04 3.00
C PRO A 767 4.75 -22.72 3.58
N PHE A 768 4.47 -21.43 3.79
CA PHE A 768 3.15 -20.94 4.22
C PHE A 768 2.77 -19.62 3.52
N CYS A 769 1.49 -19.27 3.58
CA CYS A 769 0.95 -18.04 2.99
C CYS A 769 0.57 -17.01 4.05
N ALA A 770 0.92 -15.74 3.83
CA ALA A 770 0.43 -14.61 4.62
C ALA A 770 -0.19 -13.52 3.72
N CYS A 771 -1.38 -13.03 4.08
CA CYS A 771 -2.11 -11.98 3.36
C CYS A 771 -2.40 -10.80 4.31
N THR A 772 -1.53 -9.78 4.32
CA THR A 772 -1.52 -8.76 5.39
C THR A 772 -1.70 -7.31 4.92
N SER A 773 -1.89 -7.05 3.62
CA SER A 773 -2.15 -5.70 3.10
C SER A 773 -3.01 -5.77 1.84
N ALA A 774 -3.40 -4.60 1.30
CA ALA A 774 -4.12 -4.47 0.04
C ALA A 774 -3.85 -3.11 -0.62
N ASN A 775 -3.66 -3.10 -1.95
CA ASN A 775 -3.32 -1.90 -2.72
C ASN A 775 -4.47 -0.88 -2.86
N ASN A 776 -5.70 -1.30 -2.57
CA ASN A 776 -6.91 -0.48 -2.60
C ASN A 776 -7.35 0.04 -1.22
N ASN A 777 -6.81 -0.51 -0.12
CA ASN A 777 -7.16 -0.08 1.23
C ASN A 777 -6.72 1.38 1.43
N THR A 778 -7.68 2.30 1.38
CA THR A 778 -7.49 3.75 1.41
C THR A 778 -8.20 4.31 2.62
N TYR A 779 -7.51 5.14 3.39
CA TYR A 779 -8.04 5.76 4.61
C TYR A 779 -7.37 7.12 4.88
N TRP A 780 -8.07 7.93 5.67
CA TRP A 780 -7.57 9.16 6.27
C TRP A 780 -7.89 9.10 7.75
N CYS A 781 -6.94 9.45 8.61
CA CYS A 781 -7.12 9.41 10.05
C CYS A 781 -6.65 10.70 10.72
N LEU A 782 -7.44 11.14 11.70
CA LEU A 782 -7.16 12.24 12.61
C LEU A 782 -6.58 11.64 13.90
N ARG A 783 -5.28 11.84 14.13
CA ARG A 783 -4.62 11.49 15.38
C ARG A 783 -4.48 12.75 16.23
N THR A 784 -4.95 12.71 17.48
CA THR A 784 -4.94 13.84 18.42
C THR A 784 -4.28 13.46 19.73
N ILE A 785 -3.35 14.28 20.21
CA ILE A 785 -2.68 14.15 21.51
C ILE A 785 -2.56 15.54 22.14
N ASN A 786 -3.20 15.75 23.28
CA ASN A 786 -3.07 16.93 24.14
C ASN A 786 -3.37 16.55 25.61
N ASP A 787 -3.33 17.54 26.51
CA ASP A 787 -3.54 17.37 27.97
C ASP A 787 -4.88 16.72 28.38
N THR A 788 -5.84 16.59 27.45
CA THR A 788 -7.20 16.10 27.72
C THR A 788 -7.66 14.96 26.80
N HIS A 789 -7.09 14.84 25.59
CA HIS A 789 -7.53 13.90 24.55
C HIS A 789 -6.33 13.19 23.92
N ASN A 790 -6.42 11.86 23.78
CA ASN A 790 -5.39 11.02 23.15
C ASN A 790 -6.07 9.95 22.28
N PHE A 791 -6.61 10.36 21.13
CA PHE A 791 -7.41 9.47 20.27
C PHE A 791 -6.85 9.31 18.86
N LEU A 792 -7.29 8.25 18.19
CA LEU A 792 -7.22 8.04 16.75
C LEU A 792 -8.64 7.88 16.19
N PHE A 793 -9.03 8.72 15.24
CA PHE A 793 -10.25 8.58 14.44
C PHE A 793 -9.88 8.31 12.99
N CYS A 794 -10.52 7.35 12.33
CA CYS A 794 -10.21 6.96 10.94
C CYS A 794 -11.46 6.82 10.07
N GLU A 795 -11.37 7.35 8.84
CA GLU A 795 -12.35 7.17 7.78
C GLU A 795 -11.75 6.38 6.62
N PHE A 796 -12.33 5.23 6.33
CA PHE A 796 -11.95 4.39 5.19
C PHE A 796 -12.78 4.77 3.97
N ALA A 797 -12.18 4.68 2.78
CA ALA A 797 -12.85 4.96 1.50
C ALA A 797 -14.02 4.01 1.17
N THR A 798 -14.33 3.04 2.04
CA THR A 798 -15.54 2.20 2.00
C THR A 798 -16.68 2.75 2.88
N GLY A 799 -16.57 3.98 3.39
CA GLY A 799 -17.52 4.55 4.34
C GLY A 799 -17.49 3.89 5.73
N PHE A 800 -16.41 3.19 6.08
CA PHE A 800 -16.25 2.60 7.41
C PHE A 800 -15.47 3.53 8.33
N LEU A 801 -15.85 3.55 9.61
CA LEU A 801 -15.33 4.46 10.63
C LEU A 801 -14.67 3.65 11.76
N GLU A 802 -13.53 4.12 12.26
CA GLU A 802 -12.90 3.61 13.47
C GLU A 802 -12.57 4.75 14.44
N TYR A 803 -12.67 4.49 15.74
CA TYR A 803 -12.32 5.42 16.81
C TYR A 803 -11.73 4.65 17.98
N PHE A 804 -10.59 5.12 18.49
CA PHE A 804 -9.91 4.54 19.66
C PHE A 804 -9.46 5.69 20.57
N ASP A 805 -9.77 5.61 21.87
CA ASP A 805 -9.18 6.47 22.90
C ASP A 805 -8.03 5.71 23.57
N LEU A 806 -6.80 6.11 23.28
CA LEU A 806 -5.57 5.43 23.70
C LEU A 806 -5.22 5.71 25.16
N ASN A 807 -5.98 6.54 25.88
CA ASN A 807 -5.92 6.60 27.34
C ASN A 807 -6.59 5.39 28.00
N THR A 808 -7.54 4.76 27.31
CA THR A 808 -8.31 3.60 27.81
C THR A 808 -8.02 2.30 27.04
N ASP A 809 -7.71 2.40 25.75
CA ASP A 809 -7.41 1.29 24.85
C ASP A 809 -6.12 1.58 24.05
N PRO A 810 -4.94 1.55 24.72
CA PRO A 810 -3.65 1.82 24.07
C PRO A 810 -3.28 0.79 23.00
N TYR A 811 -3.91 -0.39 23.00
CA TYR A 811 -3.69 -1.45 22.01
C TYR A 811 -4.78 -1.50 20.92
N GLN A 812 -5.72 -0.55 20.93
CA GLN A 812 -6.71 -0.32 19.86
C GLN A 812 -7.61 -1.55 19.59
N LEU A 813 -7.88 -2.31 20.65
CA LEU A 813 -8.60 -3.58 20.65
C LEU A 813 -10.09 -3.43 20.34
N ILE A 814 -10.74 -2.32 20.68
CA ILE A 814 -12.20 -2.16 20.56
C ILE A 814 -12.55 -0.86 19.82
N ASN A 815 -13.20 -0.94 18.66
CA ASN A 815 -13.68 0.24 17.94
C ASN A 815 -14.83 0.94 18.70
N GLY A 816 -14.54 2.14 19.21
CA GLY A 816 -15.44 2.96 20.01
C GLY A 816 -16.36 3.91 19.23
N VAL A 817 -16.48 3.84 17.90
CA VAL A 817 -17.35 4.77 17.13
C VAL A 817 -18.79 4.83 17.64
N SER A 818 -19.31 3.73 18.19
CA SER A 818 -20.67 3.65 18.75
C SER A 818 -20.87 4.40 20.07
N THR A 819 -19.81 4.84 20.75
CA THR A 819 -19.90 5.63 22.00
C THR A 819 -19.87 7.14 21.75
N LEU A 820 -19.51 7.56 20.53
CA LEU A 820 -19.50 8.97 20.14
C LEU A 820 -20.88 9.47 19.73
N ASP A 821 -21.21 10.70 20.13
CA ASP A 821 -22.41 11.38 19.64
C ASP A 821 -22.22 11.89 18.20
N ARG A 822 -23.35 12.16 17.53
CA ARG A 822 -23.34 12.58 16.12
C ARG A 822 -22.70 13.94 15.88
N ASN A 823 -22.69 14.86 16.85
CA ASN A 823 -22.06 16.17 16.70
C ASN A 823 -20.54 16.03 16.82
N THR A 824 -20.04 15.22 17.76
CA THR A 824 -18.62 14.87 17.84
C THR A 824 -18.14 14.18 16.55
N LEU A 825 -18.87 13.18 16.04
CA LEU A 825 -18.53 12.52 14.77
C LEU A 825 -18.48 13.51 13.59
N ASN A 826 -19.46 14.42 13.48
CA ASN A 826 -19.45 15.47 12.45
C ASN A 826 -18.24 16.42 12.60
N ALA A 827 -17.86 16.79 13.83
CA ALA A 827 -16.72 17.67 14.09
C ALA A 827 -15.38 16.99 13.75
N LEU A 828 -15.22 15.71 14.09
CA LEU A 828 -14.05 14.89 13.73
C LEU A 828 -13.92 14.74 12.21
N HIS A 829 -15.04 14.50 11.50
CA HIS A 829 -15.08 14.48 10.04
C HIS A 829 -14.66 15.83 9.43
N GLN A 830 -15.20 16.94 9.93
CA GLN A 830 -14.83 18.29 9.47
C GLN A 830 -13.34 18.56 9.66
N GLN A 831 -12.79 18.30 10.85
CA GLN A 831 -11.36 18.49 11.13
C GLN A 831 -10.47 17.59 10.26
N LEU A 832 -10.89 16.36 9.98
CA LEU A 832 -10.19 15.45 9.08
C LEU A 832 -10.19 15.98 7.63
N MET A 833 -11.30 16.53 7.17
CA MET A 833 -11.44 17.10 5.81
C MET A 833 -10.67 18.42 5.64
N GLU A 834 -10.56 19.25 6.68
CA GLU A 834 -9.65 20.41 6.71
C GLU A 834 -8.20 19.96 6.54
N LEU A 835 -7.72 18.98 7.33
CA LEU A 835 -6.34 18.48 7.22
C LEU A 835 -6.05 17.76 5.90
N ARG A 836 -7.04 17.03 5.34
CA ARG A 836 -6.93 16.32 4.05
C ARG A 836 -6.84 17.25 2.83
N SER A 837 -7.17 18.53 3.01
CA SER A 837 -7.15 19.53 1.93
C SER A 837 -6.10 20.65 2.11
N CYS A 838 -5.34 20.60 3.21
CA CYS A 838 -4.39 21.65 3.58
C CYS A 838 -3.19 21.73 2.63
N LYS A 839 -2.69 22.94 2.35
CA LYS A 839 -1.50 23.17 1.53
C LYS A 839 -0.58 24.23 2.11
N GLY A 840 0.67 23.83 2.33
CA GLY A 840 1.70 24.66 2.92
C GLY A 840 1.50 24.91 4.42
N HIS A 841 2.58 25.32 5.06
CA HIS A 841 2.69 25.42 6.51
C HIS A 841 1.50 26.11 7.20
N LYS A 842 1.01 27.21 6.62
CA LYS A 842 -0.09 28.04 7.16
C LYS A 842 -1.44 27.32 7.24
N GLN A 843 -1.73 26.43 6.29
CA GLN A 843 -3.01 25.70 6.26
C GLN A 843 -2.91 24.40 7.05
N CYS A 844 -1.77 23.70 6.97
CA CYS A 844 -1.56 22.44 7.67
C CYS A 844 -1.20 22.61 9.16
N ASN A 845 -0.85 23.83 9.60
CA ASN A 845 -0.56 24.16 11.00
C ASN A 845 -1.21 25.51 11.37
N PRO A 846 -2.55 25.60 11.42
CA PRO A 846 -3.22 26.84 11.81
C PRO A 846 -2.80 27.24 13.22
N GLU A 847 -2.21 28.42 13.37
CA GLU A 847 -1.85 28.95 14.68
C GLU A 847 -3.15 29.27 15.45
N LYS A 848 -3.37 28.62 16.61
CA LYS A 848 -4.54 28.82 17.48
C LYS A 848 -4.51 30.21 18.15
N GLY A 849 -4.71 31.25 17.36
CA GLY A 849 -4.60 32.65 17.75
C GLY A 849 -5.87 33.22 18.38
N GLY A 850 -5.94 33.19 19.71
CA GLY A 850 -6.63 34.23 20.50
C GLY A 850 -8.17 34.32 20.44
N LYS A 851 -8.87 33.49 19.68
CA LYS A 851 -10.34 33.32 19.77
C LYS A 851 -10.73 31.85 19.75
N GLU A 852 -11.78 31.53 20.49
CA GLU A 852 -12.16 30.16 20.82
C GLU A 852 -12.81 29.42 19.64
N ARG A 853 -12.38 28.17 19.42
CA ARG A 853 -13.19 27.10 18.84
C ARG A 853 -13.07 25.85 19.72
N ASN A 854 -13.36 26.02 21.00
CA ASN A 854 -13.37 24.97 22.01
C ASN A 854 -14.62 24.07 21.90
N TYR A 855 -14.80 23.38 20.76
CA TYR A 855 -15.92 22.45 20.55
C TYR A 855 -15.94 21.24 21.51
N PHE A 856 -14.86 21.01 22.28
CA PHE A 856 -14.71 19.88 23.19
C PHE A 856 -14.69 20.26 24.69
N SER A 857 -15.05 21.50 25.06
CA SER A 857 -14.91 21.95 26.47
C SER A 857 -16.08 21.56 27.40
N GLU A 858 -17.20 21.04 26.88
CA GLU A 858 -18.41 20.80 27.70
C GLU A 858 -18.58 19.35 28.17
N TYR A 859 -17.89 18.36 27.58
CA TYR A 859 -18.03 16.96 27.97
C TYR A 859 -17.27 16.62 29.26
N ARG A 860 -17.90 16.91 30.40
CA ARG A 860 -17.43 16.52 31.74
C ARG A 860 -18.38 15.48 32.35
N PRO A 861 -17.98 14.19 32.50
CA PRO A 861 -18.85 13.17 33.09
C PRO A 861 -19.28 13.52 34.53
N VAL A 862 -20.59 13.71 34.75
CA VAL A 862 -21.15 14.25 36.01
C VAL A 862 -21.30 13.18 37.10
N HIS A 863 -20.22 12.44 37.40
CA HIS A 863 -20.18 11.50 38.53
C HIS A 863 -18.87 11.58 39.33
N ARG A 864 -18.77 12.58 40.21
CA ARG A 864 -17.90 12.54 41.39
C ARG A 864 -18.68 12.97 42.64
N ARG A 865 -18.99 12.01 43.52
CA ARG A 865 -19.49 12.28 44.88
C ARG A 865 -18.46 13.15 45.62
N LYS A 866 -18.92 14.22 46.27
CA LYS A 866 -18.05 15.13 47.06
C LYS A 866 -17.45 14.36 48.25
N ARG A 867 -16.11 14.35 48.40
CA ARG A 867 -15.46 14.12 49.70
C ARG A 867 -15.22 15.47 50.40
N PRO A 868 -15.27 15.56 51.75
CA PRO A 868 -15.10 16.82 52.47
C PRO A 868 -13.69 17.43 52.32
N LYS A 869 -13.59 18.76 52.49
CA LYS A 869 -12.30 19.47 52.54
C LYS A 869 -11.66 19.31 53.93
N VAL A 870 -10.54 18.62 54.02
CA VAL A 870 -9.66 18.66 55.21
C VAL A 870 -8.67 19.83 55.05
N LYS A 871 -8.48 20.63 56.11
CA LYS A 871 -7.50 21.74 56.13
C LYS A 871 -6.08 21.21 56.30
N LYS A 872 -5.10 21.81 55.60
CA LYS A 872 -3.67 21.60 55.91
C LYS A 872 -3.26 22.40 57.15
N PRO A 873 -2.46 21.85 58.07
CA PRO A 873 -1.67 22.63 59.03
C PRO A 873 -0.54 23.41 58.33
N SER A 874 -0.02 24.44 59.00
CA SER A 874 1.13 25.24 58.55
C SER A 874 2.48 24.62 58.95
N SER A 875 3.50 24.84 58.13
CA SER A 875 4.90 24.43 58.39
C SER A 875 5.58 25.23 59.51
N LYS A 876 6.35 24.56 60.38
CA LYS A 876 7.48 25.18 61.11
C LYS A 876 8.51 24.14 61.61
N SER A 877 9.79 24.46 61.37
CA SER A 877 11.01 24.12 62.14
C SER A 877 11.35 22.68 62.58
N LEU A 878 12.62 22.30 62.31
CA LEU A 878 13.46 21.27 62.99
C LEU A 878 13.04 19.79 62.77
N GLY A 879 13.96 18.81 62.71
CA GLY A 879 15.43 18.89 62.57
C GLY A 879 16.18 17.60 62.94
N GLN A 880 17.06 17.10 62.03
CA GLN A 880 18.09 16.05 62.23
C GLN A 880 17.65 14.64 62.71
N ILE A 881 18.64 13.71 62.71
CA ILE A 881 18.60 12.28 63.11
C ILE A 881 17.77 11.40 62.13
N TRP A 882 18.33 10.54 61.28
CA TRP A 882 19.21 9.33 61.43
C TRP A 882 18.47 8.02 61.74
N GLU A 883 18.96 6.95 61.11
CA GLU A 883 18.76 5.51 61.34
C GLU A 883 17.35 4.86 61.30
N GLY A 884 17.17 4.00 60.28
CA GLY A 884 17.22 2.55 60.57
C GLY A 884 15.94 1.72 60.42
N TRP A 885 16.17 0.40 60.30
CA TRP A 885 15.22 -0.71 60.51
C TRP A 885 14.01 -0.87 59.58
N VAL A 886 14.29 -1.55 58.45
CA VAL A 886 13.67 -2.81 58.01
C VAL A 886 12.26 -3.16 58.56
N GLY A 887 11.32 -3.34 57.63
CA GLY A 887 10.03 -4.02 57.79
C GLY A 887 9.48 -4.43 56.43
#